data_AF-A0A812JUH8-F1
#
_entry.id   AF-A0A812JUH8-F1
#
_cell.length_a   1.000
_cell.length_b   1.000
_cell.length_c   1.000
_cell.angle_alpha   90.00
_cell.angle_beta   90.00
_cell.angle_gamma   90.00
#
_symmetry.space_group_name_H-M   'P 1'
#
loop_
_entity.id
_entity.type
_entity.pdbx_description
1 polymer ?
#
loop_
_entity_poly.entity_id
_entity_poly.type
_entity_poly.pdbx_seq_one_letter_code
_entity_poly.pdbx_strand_id
1 'polypeptide(L)'
;MQCFVGCFRAWFLPEPDSKLPDLRILSVNDVYKPERLALVRTVARAAVDPGVLVKQVLPGDLLGGSLYASEHLGESTVDVLNSLGVDYCLLGNHEFDYGEKRLRELMDKSRFPWLGSNVRDRDSQSIFHTALDSDTFWVQSSHGPVLCGLFGLCTPATPQLSDPGHNISFEDPISHARRCVKALRASGCELIVALTHLSLHQDKQLAESCDGIHVILGGHDHDPYYLIHHGVLIAKCGQNAEYVGILDLYLTRALAGVEVKHSFHFRSTAAVKEDPAVVEAVCRWKKSTTSTEEELCVVGSPLSSRTYELRSTENAFGCLVADAAFWACRPHGCHGAIINGGFIRQDRLYPAHSVLTAQQVSEELPFAECPAVVRMTGQSLRYALEEMLASAPTPVGCFPHVSTGMAVSYDPSAPPFARVQGLEVDGRTVDPDEQYLVAINRLFSEVAADGVRTFCKCERTYTHHQLFRDLVMDYLRERRHVSGELPGRLVPVTAVANVEATRQLASDRTCWQSDRREALAVERAGTMRRRRYATLPTEDMLEKITKMMNRMTTLRKIEELHSPRTPVTARLMKQSLMSADGKTADTTTTSRKSTRKTGTATTTDMCDLKKKFNWMHRQPVVHNASHPSRPSSPVESNQTVHDSSARAVGGQPPPTGLHQESIRTGWLVTSSCWAILTLVAAAIALWLKRPELAERGMCFVTKRISKMKWEPELQRKEVAVQAGEPCNDRPQDIQDAQDLVSAFIAQYGVDASAEGALRNLPADAQRQVIGEGPLRGLNASALLMSRIRRVQGSLAAVTSHPMGPGGMNPPMPAKSGVGPL
;
A
#
# COMPACT_ATOMS: atom_id res chain seq x y z
N MET A 1 -16.62 -29.47 -31.51
CA MET A 1 -17.43 -29.55 -30.27
C MET A 1 -17.14 -28.41 -29.29
N GLN A 2 -15.90 -28.16 -28.85
CA GLN A 2 -15.62 -27.13 -27.81
C GLN A 2 -16.23 -25.75 -28.07
N CYS A 3 -16.16 -25.21 -29.29
CA CYS A 3 -16.80 -23.93 -29.64
C CYS A 3 -18.33 -23.94 -29.46
N PHE A 4 -18.99 -25.08 -29.73
CA PHE A 4 -20.44 -25.24 -29.55
C PHE A 4 -20.84 -25.28 -28.07
N VAL A 5 -20.00 -25.87 -27.20
CA VAL A 5 -20.18 -25.84 -25.74
C VAL A 5 -20.00 -24.42 -25.20
N GLY A 6 -19.08 -23.64 -25.77
CA GLY A 6 -18.92 -22.22 -25.48
C GLY A 6 -20.19 -21.41 -25.76
N CYS A 7 -20.75 -21.54 -26.97
CA CYS A 7 -21.98 -20.82 -27.35
C CYS A 7 -23.20 -21.24 -26.51
N PHE A 8 -23.36 -22.51 -26.15
CA PHE A 8 -24.50 -22.95 -25.33
C PHE A 8 -24.45 -22.44 -23.88
N ARG A 9 -23.25 -22.19 -23.33
CA ARG A 9 -23.12 -21.55 -22.00
C ARG A 9 -23.54 -20.08 -21.99
N ALA A 10 -23.48 -19.38 -23.12
CA ALA A 10 -23.79 -17.97 -23.25
C ALA A 10 -25.30 -17.65 -23.40
N TRP A 11 -26.18 -18.66 -23.36
CA TRP A 11 -27.62 -18.50 -23.61
C TRP A 11 -28.53 -19.04 -22.49
N PHE A 12 -27.95 -19.59 -21.41
CA PHE A 12 -28.69 -20.14 -20.27
C PHE A 12 -28.11 -19.76 -18.89
N LEU A 13 -27.14 -18.86 -18.84
CA LEU A 13 -26.91 -18.04 -17.66
C LEU A 13 -27.81 -16.80 -17.79
N PRO A 14 -28.63 -16.46 -16.77
CA PRO A 14 -29.20 -15.13 -16.69
C PRO A 14 -28.10 -14.07 -16.72
N GLU A 15 -28.35 -12.94 -17.37
CA GLU A 15 -27.75 -11.69 -16.88
C GLU A 15 -28.29 -11.47 -15.46
N PRO A 16 -27.53 -10.87 -14.52
CA PRO A 16 -28.05 -10.61 -13.18
C PRO A 16 -29.27 -9.67 -13.27
N ASP A 17 -30.47 -10.22 -13.05
CA ASP A 17 -31.75 -9.50 -13.16
C ASP A 17 -31.85 -8.29 -12.20
N SER A 18 -30.99 -8.24 -11.17
CA SER A 18 -30.80 -7.06 -10.32
C SER A 18 -29.63 -6.19 -10.80
N LYS A 19 -29.92 -4.91 -11.07
CA LYS A 19 -28.87 -3.87 -11.17
C LYS A 19 -28.19 -3.58 -9.83
N LEU A 20 -28.84 -3.95 -8.73
CA LEU A 20 -28.37 -3.80 -7.36
C LEU A 20 -27.60 -5.07 -6.91
N PRO A 21 -26.57 -4.92 -6.07
CA PRO A 21 -25.85 -6.06 -5.47
C PRO A 21 -26.70 -6.77 -4.40
N ASP A 22 -26.40 -8.02 -4.12
CA ASP A 22 -27.02 -8.78 -3.03
C ASP A 22 -26.42 -8.36 -1.66
N LEU A 23 -25.13 -8.00 -1.64
CA LEU A 23 -24.39 -7.50 -0.47
C LEU A 23 -23.48 -6.32 -0.87
N ARG A 24 -23.63 -5.19 -0.17
CA ARG A 24 -22.71 -4.04 -0.23
C ARG A 24 -21.90 -3.95 1.05
N ILE A 25 -20.58 -3.94 0.95
CA ILE A 25 -19.67 -3.70 2.08
C ILE A 25 -19.02 -2.33 1.94
N LEU A 26 -19.13 -1.52 2.99
CA LEU A 26 -18.51 -0.21 3.13
C LEU A 26 -17.29 -0.34 4.04
N SER A 27 -16.10 -0.04 3.52
CA SER A 27 -14.82 -0.22 4.22
C SER A 27 -14.09 1.09 4.45
N VAL A 28 -13.57 1.29 5.67
CA VAL A 28 -12.69 2.41 6.05
C VAL A 28 -11.68 1.91 7.08
N ASN A 29 -10.39 2.23 6.91
CA ASN A 29 -9.29 1.78 7.76
C ASN A 29 -8.39 2.98 8.15
N ASP A 30 -7.50 2.78 9.14
CA ASP A 30 -6.41 3.70 9.48
C ASP A 30 -6.87 5.15 9.76
N VAL A 31 -7.77 5.32 10.73
CA VAL A 31 -8.50 6.58 10.97
C VAL A 31 -7.94 7.37 12.16
N TYR A 32 -6.79 7.98 11.97
CA TYR A 32 -6.11 8.86 12.94
C TYR A 32 -6.74 10.26 13.08
N LYS A 33 -7.92 10.47 12.49
CA LYS A 33 -8.68 11.73 12.45
C LYS A 33 -10.17 11.43 12.64
N PRO A 34 -10.58 10.98 13.85
CA PRO A 34 -11.90 10.39 14.10
C PRO A 34 -13.06 11.34 13.82
N GLU A 35 -12.84 12.66 13.83
CA GLU A 35 -13.84 13.64 13.40
C GLU A 35 -14.30 13.44 11.94
N ARG A 36 -13.42 12.93 11.07
CA ARG A 36 -13.74 12.63 9.66
C ARG A 36 -14.68 11.43 9.50
N LEU A 37 -14.91 10.64 10.55
CA LEU A 37 -15.93 9.58 10.56
C LEU A 37 -17.35 10.13 10.38
N ALA A 38 -17.58 11.42 10.66
CA ALA A 38 -18.84 12.11 10.36
C ALA A 38 -19.14 12.12 8.85
N LEU A 39 -18.12 12.15 7.99
CA LEU A 39 -18.26 12.04 6.54
C LEU A 39 -18.65 10.61 6.13
N VAL A 40 -18.04 9.61 6.78
CA VAL A 40 -18.30 8.18 6.52
C VAL A 40 -19.76 7.84 6.78
N ARG A 41 -20.35 8.33 7.87
CA ARG A 41 -21.76 8.07 8.19
C ARG A 41 -22.71 8.67 7.14
N THR A 42 -22.42 9.85 6.62
CA THR A 42 -23.18 10.43 5.50
C THR A 42 -23.06 9.59 4.23
N VAL A 43 -21.88 9.06 3.91
CA VAL A 43 -21.72 8.11 2.78
C VAL A 43 -22.52 6.83 3.03
N ALA A 44 -22.43 6.25 4.22
CA ALA A 44 -23.14 5.03 4.57
C ALA A 44 -24.67 5.19 4.47
N ARG A 45 -25.23 6.26 5.03
CA ARG A 45 -26.66 6.60 4.93
C ARG A 45 -27.10 6.84 3.48
N ALA A 46 -26.23 7.32 2.61
CA ALA A 46 -26.49 7.52 1.18
C ALA A 46 -26.29 6.26 0.31
N ALA A 47 -25.76 5.17 0.88
CA ALA A 47 -25.47 3.91 0.19
C ALA A 47 -26.46 2.78 0.53
N VAL A 48 -27.54 3.08 1.27
CA VAL A 48 -28.61 2.12 1.60
C VAL A 48 -29.66 2.12 0.49
N ASP A 49 -29.64 1.07 -0.33
CA ASP A 49 -30.67 0.77 -1.33
C ASP A 49 -31.69 -0.26 -0.78
N PRO A 50 -33.00 -0.07 -0.96
CA PRO A 50 -34.00 -1.07 -0.54
C PRO A 50 -33.78 -2.43 -1.19
N GLY A 51 -33.60 -3.46 -0.35
CA GLY A 51 -33.33 -4.84 -0.78
C GLY A 51 -31.86 -5.23 -0.84
N VAL A 52 -30.92 -4.28 -0.71
CA VAL A 52 -29.48 -4.56 -0.59
C VAL A 52 -29.12 -4.76 0.87
N LEU A 53 -28.43 -5.85 1.22
CA LEU A 53 -27.80 -5.96 2.53
C LEU A 53 -26.56 -5.07 2.56
N VAL A 54 -26.56 -4.03 3.40
CA VAL A 54 -25.38 -3.18 3.63
C VAL A 54 -24.65 -3.63 4.90
N LYS A 55 -23.33 -3.65 4.86
CA LYS A 55 -22.44 -3.88 6.00
C LYS A 55 -21.35 -2.81 6.08
N GLN A 56 -21.14 -2.19 7.23
CA GLN A 56 -20.02 -1.27 7.47
C GLN A 56 -18.92 -1.95 8.30
N VAL A 57 -17.71 -2.05 7.74
CA VAL A 57 -16.56 -2.71 8.35
C VAL A 57 -15.37 -1.77 8.46
N LEU A 58 -14.65 -1.81 9.59
CA LEU A 58 -13.46 -1.00 9.82
C LEU A 58 -12.22 -1.87 10.08
N PRO A 59 -11.34 -2.11 9.08
CA PRO A 59 -10.14 -2.95 9.20
C PRO A 59 -8.96 -2.41 10.07
N GLY A 60 -9.26 -1.87 11.25
CA GLY A 60 -8.27 -1.56 12.29
C GLY A 60 -7.54 -0.22 12.17
N ASP A 61 -6.74 0.06 13.20
CA ASP A 61 -6.06 1.32 13.52
C ASP A 61 -7.04 2.50 13.60
N LEU A 62 -7.79 2.50 14.71
CA LEU A 62 -8.86 3.44 15.03
C LEU A 62 -8.63 4.15 16.37
N LEU A 63 -8.13 3.42 17.38
CA LEU A 63 -8.06 3.93 18.76
C LEU A 63 -6.78 4.71 19.04
N GLY A 64 -5.65 4.32 18.46
CA GLY A 64 -4.34 4.95 18.69
C GLY A 64 -3.96 6.01 17.66
N GLY A 65 -2.68 6.41 17.69
CA GLY A 65 -2.06 7.27 16.66
C GLY A 65 -2.66 8.67 16.42
N SER A 66 -3.56 9.18 17.27
CA SER A 66 -4.18 10.51 17.14
C SER A 66 -4.23 11.28 18.47
N LEU A 67 -4.03 12.61 18.43
CA LEU A 67 -3.99 13.46 19.63
C LEU A 67 -5.29 13.37 20.44
N TYR A 68 -6.43 13.52 19.75
CA TYR A 68 -7.78 13.46 20.29
C TYR A 68 -8.10 12.12 20.99
N ALA A 69 -7.47 11.03 20.58
CA ALA A 69 -7.59 9.74 21.26
C ALA A 69 -6.55 9.59 22.40
N SER A 70 -5.31 10.08 22.22
CA SER A 70 -4.25 10.04 23.23
C SER A 70 -4.62 10.79 24.51
N GLU A 71 -5.24 11.98 24.40
CA GLU A 71 -5.69 12.76 25.57
C GLU A 71 -6.80 12.06 26.39
N HIS A 72 -7.48 11.09 25.78
CA HIS A 72 -8.66 10.42 26.35
C HIS A 72 -8.53 8.89 26.39
N LEU A 73 -7.31 8.37 26.17
CA LEU A 73 -6.95 6.95 26.12
C LEU A 73 -7.99 6.12 25.35
N GLY A 74 -8.25 6.52 24.09
CA GLY A 74 -9.13 5.85 23.13
C GLY A 74 -10.64 6.03 23.33
N GLU A 75 -11.09 6.56 24.47
CA GLU A 75 -12.52 6.59 24.83
C GLU A 75 -13.34 7.56 23.97
N SER A 76 -12.73 8.68 23.60
CA SER A 76 -13.28 9.66 22.67
C SER A 76 -13.53 9.08 21.27
N THR A 77 -12.70 8.15 20.81
CA THR A 77 -12.92 7.46 19.53
C THR A 77 -13.97 6.36 19.65
N VAL A 78 -14.02 5.59 20.75
CA VAL A 78 -15.10 4.59 20.95
C VAL A 78 -16.47 5.25 20.96
N ASP A 79 -16.63 6.40 21.61
CA ASP A 79 -17.88 7.17 21.62
C ASP A 79 -18.27 7.72 20.23
N VAL A 80 -17.29 8.12 19.41
CA VAL A 80 -17.52 8.49 18.00
C VAL A 80 -17.91 7.25 17.16
N LEU A 81 -17.20 6.13 17.27
CA LEU A 81 -17.51 4.87 16.57
C LEU A 81 -18.91 4.34 16.93
N ASN A 82 -19.28 4.42 18.22
CA ASN A 82 -20.60 4.10 18.75
C ASN A 82 -21.74 4.93 18.14
N SER A 83 -21.44 6.11 17.58
CA SER A 83 -22.42 6.95 16.88
C SER A 83 -22.65 6.55 15.42
N LEU A 84 -21.70 5.85 14.78
CA LEU A 84 -21.76 5.55 13.34
C LEU A 84 -22.84 4.53 13.00
N GLY A 85 -22.84 3.39 13.72
CA GLY A 85 -23.55 2.17 13.34
C GLY A 85 -22.67 1.17 12.57
N VAL A 86 -21.43 0.97 13.02
CA VAL A 86 -20.50 -0.03 12.45
C VAL A 86 -20.99 -1.45 12.74
N ASP A 87 -20.90 -2.36 11.76
CA ASP A 87 -21.19 -3.78 11.95
C ASP A 87 -20.02 -4.55 12.56
N TYR A 88 -18.78 -4.26 12.14
CA TYR A 88 -17.56 -4.92 12.66
C TYR A 88 -16.35 -3.97 12.66
N CYS A 89 -15.63 -3.90 13.77
CA CYS A 89 -14.26 -3.35 13.82
C CYS A 89 -13.24 -4.48 13.92
N LEU A 90 -12.06 -4.32 13.34
CA LEU A 90 -10.92 -5.23 13.48
C LEU A 90 -9.92 -4.64 14.48
N LEU A 91 -9.25 -5.49 15.27
CA LEU A 91 -8.06 -5.09 16.03
C LEU A 91 -6.86 -4.90 15.09
N GLY A 92 -6.43 -3.65 14.89
CA GLY A 92 -5.13 -3.30 14.32
C GLY A 92 -4.00 -3.32 15.35
N ASN A 93 -2.87 -2.68 15.03
CA ASN A 93 -1.77 -2.52 15.99
C ASN A 93 -2.02 -1.34 16.95
N HIS A 94 -2.54 -0.21 16.45
CA HIS A 94 -2.78 0.99 17.26
C HIS A 94 -3.97 0.86 18.22
N GLU A 95 -4.75 -0.21 18.15
CA GLU A 95 -5.71 -0.58 19.21
C GLU A 95 -5.03 -0.88 20.56
N PHE A 96 -3.73 -1.21 20.57
CA PHE A 96 -2.96 -1.55 21.76
C PHE A 96 -2.15 -0.38 22.34
N ASP A 97 -2.25 0.84 21.78
CA ASP A 97 -1.41 2.00 22.16
C ASP A 97 -1.54 2.41 23.64
N TYR A 98 -2.59 1.96 24.33
CA TYR A 98 -2.89 2.27 25.73
C TYR A 98 -2.81 1.03 26.66
N GLY A 99 -2.24 -0.07 26.19
CA GLY A 99 -2.09 -1.32 26.93
C GLY A 99 -3.33 -2.22 26.90
N GLU A 100 -3.12 -3.54 26.98
CA GLU A 100 -4.18 -4.56 26.86
C GLU A 100 -5.36 -4.34 27.82
N LYS A 101 -5.10 -3.91 29.07
CA LYS A 101 -6.16 -3.63 30.05
C LYS A 101 -7.10 -2.52 29.56
N ARG A 102 -6.56 -1.43 29.00
CA ARG A 102 -7.36 -0.31 28.52
C ARG A 102 -8.15 -0.72 27.29
N LEU A 103 -7.57 -1.51 26.39
CA LEU A 103 -8.29 -2.06 25.25
C LEU A 103 -9.51 -2.89 25.68
N ARG A 104 -9.40 -3.74 26.71
CA ARG A 104 -10.55 -4.48 27.27
C ARG A 104 -11.66 -3.54 27.77
N GLU A 105 -11.29 -2.49 28.54
CA GLU A 105 -12.24 -1.46 29.00
C GLU A 105 -12.94 -0.72 27.84
N LEU A 106 -12.25 -0.53 26.71
CA LEU A 106 -12.79 0.13 25.51
C LEU A 106 -13.68 -0.81 24.67
N MET A 107 -13.33 -2.10 24.59
CA MET A 107 -14.17 -3.13 23.98
C MET A 107 -15.49 -3.28 24.73
N ASP A 108 -15.48 -3.27 26.06
CA ASP A 108 -16.70 -3.33 26.89
C ASP A 108 -17.60 -2.08 26.75
N LYS A 109 -17.04 -0.95 26.31
CA LYS A 109 -17.77 0.28 25.97
C LYS A 109 -18.23 0.33 24.50
N SER A 110 -17.86 -0.64 23.67
CA SER A 110 -18.17 -0.66 22.24
C SER A 110 -19.56 -1.24 21.98
N ARG A 111 -20.32 -0.62 21.07
CA ARG A 111 -21.67 -1.04 20.63
C ARG A 111 -21.64 -1.89 19.35
N PHE A 112 -20.45 -2.33 18.97
CA PHE A 112 -20.13 -3.08 17.76
C PHE A 112 -19.16 -4.20 18.14
N PRO A 113 -19.24 -5.39 17.51
CA PRO A 113 -18.31 -6.47 17.75
C PRO A 113 -16.90 -6.14 17.22
N TRP A 114 -15.90 -6.60 17.95
CA TRP A 114 -14.51 -6.60 17.52
C TRP A 114 -14.14 -7.96 16.93
N LEU A 115 -13.43 -7.98 15.80
CA LEU A 115 -12.74 -9.17 15.28
C LEU A 115 -11.28 -9.17 15.72
N GLY A 116 -10.75 -10.35 16.01
CA GLY A 116 -9.38 -10.52 16.48
C GLY A 116 -8.96 -11.98 16.42
N SER A 117 -9.23 -12.66 15.31
CA SER A 117 -9.18 -14.11 15.20
C SER A 117 -7.80 -14.69 15.52
N ASN A 118 -6.71 -14.04 15.09
CA ASN A 118 -5.35 -14.46 15.46
C ASN A 118 -4.83 -13.85 16.78
N VAL A 119 -5.62 -13.07 17.52
CA VAL A 119 -5.23 -12.45 18.80
C VAL A 119 -5.64 -13.35 19.97
N ARG A 120 -4.69 -13.63 20.88
CA ARG A 120 -4.84 -14.61 21.97
C ARG A 120 -4.31 -14.12 23.30
N ASP A 121 -5.08 -14.40 24.35
CA ASP A 121 -4.59 -14.44 25.72
C ASP A 121 -3.61 -15.62 25.86
N ARG A 122 -2.36 -15.34 26.28
CA ARG A 122 -1.25 -16.30 26.23
C ARG A 122 -1.44 -17.45 27.22
N ASP A 123 -1.85 -17.16 28.45
CA ASP A 123 -2.02 -18.16 29.50
C ASP A 123 -3.18 -19.14 29.23
N SER A 124 -4.29 -18.64 28.67
CA SER A 124 -5.49 -19.45 28.36
C SER A 124 -5.48 -20.07 26.97
N GLN A 125 -4.71 -19.51 26.04
CA GLN A 125 -4.82 -19.74 24.58
C GLN A 125 -6.24 -19.47 24.03
N SER A 126 -7.07 -18.72 24.76
CA SER A 126 -8.38 -18.26 24.29
C SER A 126 -8.24 -17.07 23.35
N ILE A 127 -9.29 -16.77 22.59
CA ILE A 127 -9.41 -15.46 21.95
C ILE A 127 -9.32 -14.34 22.99
N PHE A 128 -8.73 -13.22 22.58
CA PHE A 128 -8.57 -12.05 23.44
C PHE A 128 -9.92 -11.40 23.78
N HIS A 129 -10.25 -11.41 25.08
CA HIS A 129 -11.39 -10.71 25.65
C HIS A 129 -12.72 -11.03 24.94
N THR A 130 -13.43 -10.02 24.42
CA THR A 130 -14.73 -10.13 23.74
C THR A 130 -14.63 -10.16 22.21
N ALA A 131 -13.43 -10.32 21.64
CA ALA A 131 -13.26 -10.42 20.19
C ALA A 131 -13.81 -11.74 19.62
N LEU A 132 -14.26 -11.70 18.36
CA LEU A 132 -14.80 -12.85 17.63
C LEU A 132 -13.73 -13.54 16.77
N ASP A 133 -13.71 -14.88 16.80
CA ASP A 133 -12.80 -15.72 16.00
C ASP A 133 -13.30 -15.84 14.55
N SER A 134 -14.63 -15.83 14.38
CA SER A 134 -15.34 -15.59 13.13
C SER A 134 -16.81 -15.29 13.42
N ASP A 135 -17.52 -14.66 12.49
CA ASP A 135 -18.97 -14.50 12.53
C ASP A 135 -19.62 -14.93 11.20
N THR A 136 -20.94 -15.14 11.18
CA THR A 136 -21.68 -15.55 9.98
C THR A 136 -23.02 -14.84 9.84
N PHE A 137 -23.37 -14.41 8.62
CA PHE A 137 -24.66 -13.79 8.33
C PHE A 137 -25.22 -14.22 6.97
N TRP A 138 -26.55 -14.20 6.84
CA TRP A 138 -27.25 -14.57 5.61
C TRP A 138 -27.35 -13.38 4.65
N VAL A 139 -26.85 -13.56 3.44
CA VAL A 139 -27.14 -12.69 2.28
C VAL A 139 -28.34 -13.28 1.55
N GLN A 140 -29.35 -12.46 1.23
CA GLN A 140 -30.42 -12.88 0.34
C GLN A 140 -29.97 -12.60 -1.10
N SER A 141 -29.82 -13.64 -1.92
CA SER A 141 -29.55 -13.48 -3.35
C SER A 141 -30.78 -13.79 -4.19
N SER A 142 -30.78 -13.31 -5.44
CA SER A 142 -31.74 -13.71 -6.49
C SER A 142 -31.85 -15.23 -6.71
N HIS A 143 -30.86 -16.01 -6.24
CA HIS A 143 -30.83 -17.48 -6.31
C HIS A 143 -30.92 -18.17 -4.94
N GLY A 144 -31.52 -17.48 -3.95
CA GLY A 144 -31.78 -17.97 -2.59
C GLY A 144 -30.77 -17.45 -1.55
N PRO A 145 -30.93 -17.84 -0.28
CA PRO A 145 -30.03 -17.42 0.77
C PRO A 145 -28.63 -18.01 0.58
N VAL A 146 -27.61 -17.19 0.85
CA VAL A 146 -26.18 -17.53 0.85
C VAL A 146 -25.61 -17.21 2.22
N LEU A 147 -24.97 -18.19 2.87
CA LEU A 147 -24.30 -17.94 4.15
C LEU A 147 -22.92 -17.31 3.88
N CYS A 148 -22.72 -16.11 4.41
CA CYS A 148 -21.44 -15.40 4.42
C CYS A 148 -20.73 -15.64 5.75
N GLY A 149 -19.43 -15.97 5.69
CA GLY A 149 -18.53 -16.00 6.84
C GLY A 149 -17.55 -14.82 6.85
N LEU A 150 -17.25 -14.31 8.04
CA LEU A 150 -16.34 -13.19 8.27
C LEU A 150 -15.31 -13.56 9.34
N PHE A 151 -14.03 -13.20 9.16
CA PHE A 151 -12.99 -13.33 10.19
C PHE A 151 -11.95 -12.21 10.06
N GLY A 152 -11.13 -12.00 11.10
CA GLY A 152 -10.25 -10.83 11.22
C GLY A 152 -8.82 -11.17 11.62
N LEU A 153 -7.82 -10.61 10.92
CA LEU A 153 -6.39 -10.84 11.20
C LEU A 153 -5.68 -9.53 11.57
N CYS A 154 -5.11 -9.48 12.77
CA CYS A 154 -4.20 -8.44 13.25
C CYS A 154 -2.74 -8.77 12.84
N THR A 155 -1.88 -7.77 12.71
CA THR A 155 -0.46 -7.99 12.38
C THR A 155 0.30 -8.65 13.54
N PRO A 156 1.07 -9.73 13.32
CA PRO A 156 1.97 -10.28 14.34
C PRO A 156 3.09 -9.33 14.77
N ALA A 157 3.30 -8.23 14.03
CA ALA A 157 4.27 -7.20 14.35
C ALA A 157 3.78 -6.22 15.44
N THR A 158 2.53 -6.30 15.91
CA THR A 158 1.98 -5.40 16.96
C THR A 158 2.91 -5.22 18.18
N PRO A 159 3.60 -6.25 18.73
CA PRO A 159 4.56 -6.07 19.83
C PRO A 159 5.89 -5.38 19.43
N GLN A 160 6.01 -4.85 18.21
CA GLN A 160 7.08 -3.96 17.73
C GLN A 160 6.52 -2.62 17.21
N LEU A 161 5.20 -2.40 17.31
CA LEU A 161 4.50 -1.23 16.76
C LEU A 161 3.66 -0.49 17.81
N SER A 162 3.33 -1.17 18.92
CA SER A 162 2.47 -0.70 20.01
C SER A 162 2.79 -1.48 21.30
N ASP A 163 2.02 -1.27 22.39
CA ASP A 163 2.18 -2.00 23.66
C ASP A 163 1.01 -2.99 23.95
N PRO A 164 0.99 -4.18 23.33
CA PRO A 164 0.02 -5.21 23.65
C PRO A 164 0.31 -5.91 25.00
N GLY A 165 1.36 -5.54 25.74
CA GLY A 165 1.81 -6.26 26.91
C GLY A 165 2.37 -7.66 26.62
N HIS A 166 2.86 -8.32 27.67
CA HIS A 166 3.51 -9.63 27.56
C HIS A 166 2.52 -10.82 27.50
N ASN A 167 1.33 -10.67 28.07
CA ASN A 167 0.31 -11.73 28.12
C ASN A 167 -0.51 -11.84 26.82
N ILE A 168 -0.38 -10.91 25.87
CA ILE A 168 -1.03 -11.04 24.57
C ILE A 168 -0.08 -11.72 23.58
N SER A 169 -0.66 -12.49 22.66
CA SER A 169 0.03 -13.20 21.60
C SER A 169 -0.75 -13.15 20.29
N PHE A 170 -0.02 -13.16 19.17
CA PHE A 170 -0.56 -13.03 17.83
C PHE A 170 -0.14 -14.29 17.03
N GLU A 171 -1.12 -15.09 16.61
CA GLU A 171 -0.88 -16.29 15.78
C GLU A 171 -0.45 -15.91 14.36
N ASP A 172 0.27 -16.82 13.69
CA ASP A 172 0.61 -16.70 12.26
C ASP A 172 -0.67 -16.54 11.41
N PRO A 173 -0.81 -15.46 10.62
CA PRO A 173 -2.05 -15.15 9.90
C PRO A 173 -2.45 -16.24 8.90
N ILE A 174 -1.49 -16.92 8.26
CA ILE A 174 -1.78 -17.90 7.20
C ILE A 174 -2.32 -19.21 7.78
N SER A 175 -1.65 -19.76 8.79
CA SER A 175 -2.15 -20.96 9.49
C SER A 175 -3.45 -20.67 10.23
N HIS A 176 -3.60 -19.49 10.82
CA HIS A 176 -4.84 -19.08 11.47
C HIS A 176 -6.00 -18.96 10.47
N ALA A 177 -5.84 -18.24 9.36
CA ALA A 177 -6.86 -18.10 8.33
C ALA A 177 -7.33 -19.46 7.77
N ARG A 178 -6.41 -20.42 7.60
CA ARG A 178 -6.73 -21.80 7.21
C ARG A 178 -7.62 -22.51 8.25
N ARG A 179 -7.56 -22.15 9.54
CA ARG A 179 -8.50 -22.62 10.58
C ARG A 179 -9.88 -21.97 10.38
N CYS A 180 -9.95 -20.64 10.28
CA CYS A 180 -11.20 -19.89 10.07
C CYS A 180 -11.95 -20.38 8.82
N VAL A 181 -11.27 -20.43 7.67
CA VAL A 181 -11.89 -20.87 6.41
C VAL A 181 -12.38 -22.31 6.52
N LYS A 182 -11.60 -23.23 7.10
CA LYS A 182 -12.04 -24.62 7.30
C LYS A 182 -13.29 -24.71 8.20
N ALA A 183 -13.35 -23.92 9.28
CA ALA A 183 -14.50 -23.88 10.18
C ALA A 183 -15.74 -23.29 9.49
N LEU A 184 -15.60 -22.14 8.84
CA LEU A 184 -16.67 -21.47 8.10
C LEU A 184 -17.23 -22.33 6.97
N ARG A 185 -16.38 -23.01 6.19
CA ARG A 185 -16.81 -23.99 5.17
C ARG A 185 -17.53 -25.19 5.78
N ALA A 186 -17.09 -25.69 6.94
CA ALA A 186 -17.79 -26.76 7.65
C ALA A 186 -19.16 -26.34 8.19
N SER A 187 -19.33 -25.06 8.56
CA SER A 187 -20.61 -24.43 8.90
C SER A 187 -21.49 -24.11 7.67
N GLY A 188 -21.04 -24.42 6.44
CA GLY A 188 -21.81 -24.20 5.22
C GLY A 188 -21.68 -22.80 4.61
N CYS A 189 -20.67 -22.00 5.00
CA CYS A 189 -20.44 -20.69 4.38
C CYS A 189 -20.02 -20.85 2.90
N GLU A 190 -20.84 -20.31 2.00
CA GLU A 190 -20.55 -20.30 0.56
C GLU A 190 -19.75 -19.05 0.18
N LEU A 191 -20.01 -17.90 0.83
CA LEU A 191 -19.19 -16.69 0.76
C LEU A 191 -18.31 -16.58 2.02
N ILE A 192 -17.08 -16.08 1.87
CA ILE A 192 -16.12 -15.83 2.96
C ILE A 192 -15.34 -14.56 2.64
N VAL A 193 -15.32 -13.62 3.58
CA VAL A 193 -14.58 -12.36 3.57
C VAL A 193 -13.58 -12.35 4.74
N ALA A 194 -12.35 -11.92 4.50
CA ALA A 194 -11.36 -11.66 5.53
C ALA A 194 -11.20 -10.14 5.73
N LEU A 195 -11.17 -9.68 6.99
CA LEU A 195 -10.70 -8.35 7.33
C LEU A 195 -9.23 -8.43 7.78
N THR A 196 -8.35 -7.58 7.28
CA THR A 196 -6.90 -7.69 7.57
C THR A 196 -6.24 -6.36 7.94
N HIS A 197 -5.60 -6.32 9.11
CA HIS A 197 -4.66 -5.27 9.49
C HIS A 197 -3.25 -5.81 9.29
N LEU A 198 -2.92 -6.05 8.02
CA LEU A 198 -1.71 -6.68 7.50
C LEU A 198 -1.19 -5.87 6.32
N SER A 199 0.13 -5.89 6.05
CA SER A 199 0.69 -5.25 4.85
C SER A 199 0.20 -5.89 3.54
N LEU A 200 0.25 -5.16 2.43
CA LEU A 200 -0.06 -5.68 1.08
C LEU A 200 0.68 -6.98 0.73
N HIS A 201 1.92 -7.12 1.21
CA HIS A 201 2.71 -8.32 1.02
C HIS A 201 2.07 -9.53 1.72
N GLN A 202 1.68 -9.36 2.98
CA GLN A 202 1.02 -10.40 3.77
C GLN A 202 -0.38 -10.74 3.22
N ASP A 203 -1.16 -9.75 2.77
CA ASP A 203 -2.46 -9.99 2.12
C ASP A 203 -2.32 -10.81 0.82
N LYS A 204 -1.28 -10.55 0.02
CA LYS A 204 -0.97 -11.36 -1.17
C LYS A 204 -0.55 -12.78 -0.82
N GLN A 205 0.34 -12.95 0.17
CA GLN A 205 0.74 -14.26 0.67
C GLN A 205 -0.44 -15.04 1.26
N LEU A 206 -1.39 -14.35 1.90
CA LEU A 206 -2.63 -14.94 2.41
C LEU A 206 -3.52 -15.45 1.28
N ALA A 207 -3.75 -14.65 0.23
CA ALA A 207 -4.49 -15.05 -0.96
C ALA A 207 -3.81 -16.19 -1.75
N GLU A 208 -2.47 -16.24 -1.77
CA GLU A 208 -1.69 -17.36 -2.33
C GLU A 208 -1.78 -18.65 -1.49
N SER A 209 -1.95 -18.52 -0.18
CA SER A 209 -1.77 -19.63 0.77
C SER A 209 -3.07 -20.19 1.34
N CYS A 210 -4.20 -19.49 1.22
CA CYS A 210 -5.44 -19.82 1.90
C CYS A 210 -6.64 -19.89 0.93
N ASP A 211 -6.73 -21.00 0.19
CA ASP A 211 -7.86 -21.33 -0.67
C ASP A 211 -9.21 -21.12 0.03
N GLY A 212 -10.16 -20.50 -0.69
CA GLY A 212 -11.55 -20.38 -0.25
C GLY A 212 -11.93 -19.07 0.43
N ILE A 213 -10.98 -18.13 0.60
CA ILE A 213 -11.28 -16.69 0.75
C ILE A 213 -11.69 -16.14 -0.62
N HIS A 214 -12.62 -15.17 -0.68
CA HIS A 214 -13.03 -14.50 -1.94
C HIS A 214 -12.65 -13.02 -1.95
N VAL A 215 -12.63 -12.40 -0.78
CA VAL A 215 -12.34 -10.97 -0.58
C VAL A 215 -11.48 -10.79 0.67
N ILE A 216 -10.48 -9.92 0.56
CA ILE A 216 -9.68 -9.36 1.65
C ILE A 216 -9.91 -7.83 1.66
N LEU A 217 -10.40 -7.29 2.78
CA LEU A 217 -10.55 -5.85 3.02
C LEU A 217 -9.65 -5.44 4.19
N GLY A 218 -8.76 -4.46 4.00
CA GLY A 218 -7.70 -4.23 4.98
C GLY A 218 -7.22 -2.80 5.21
N GLY A 219 -6.35 -2.67 6.21
CA GLY A 219 -5.63 -1.46 6.61
C GLY A 219 -4.12 -1.66 6.69
N HIS A 220 -3.40 -0.88 7.51
CA HIS A 220 -1.96 -0.93 7.80
C HIS A 220 -1.04 -0.23 6.79
N ASP A 221 -1.32 -0.29 5.49
CA ASP A 221 -0.43 0.33 4.48
C ASP A 221 -0.64 1.86 4.33
N HIS A 222 -1.71 2.44 4.88
CA HIS A 222 -2.20 3.82 4.66
C HIS A 222 -2.52 4.24 3.20
N ASP A 223 -2.05 3.52 2.17
CA ASP A 223 -2.28 3.85 0.74
C ASP A 223 -3.65 3.30 0.22
N PRO A 224 -4.40 4.07 -0.61
CA PRO A 224 -5.64 3.60 -1.22
C PRO A 224 -5.38 2.79 -2.50
N TYR A 225 -5.63 1.49 -2.46
CA TYR A 225 -5.50 0.61 -3.63
C TYR A 225 -6.46 -0.58 -3.61
N TYR A 226 -6.69 -1.19 -4.77
CA TYR A 226 -7.30 -2.51 -4.88
C TYR A 226 -6.72 -3.28 -6.07
N LEU A 227 -6.73 -4.61 -5.99
CA LEU A 227 -6.28 -5.52 -7.04
C LEU A 227 -6.91 -6.90 -6.89
N ILE A 228 -6.87 -7.72 -7.94
CA ILE A 228 -7.23 -9.14 -7.88
C ILE A 228 -5.92 -9.94 -7.87
N HIS A 229 -5.73 -10.79 -6.85
CA HIS A 229 -4.57 -11.68 -6.71
C HIS A 229 -5.04 -13.10 -6.48
N HIS A 230 -4.57 -14.05 -7.29
CA HIS A 230 -4.99 -15.46 -7.24
C HIS A 230 -6.53 -15.69 -7.24
N GLY A 231 -7.29 -14.75 -7.84
CA GLY A 231 -8.76 -14.78 -7.88
C GLY A 231 -9.46 -14.13 -6.68
N VAL A 232 -8.71 -13.69 -5.67
CA VAL A 232 -9.20 -12.96 -4.49
C VAL A 232 -9.12 -11.45 -4.74
N LEU A 233 -10.18 -10.72 -4.44
CA LEU A 233 -10.12 -9.25 -4.39
C LEU A 233 -9.39 -8.82 -3.11
N ILE A 234 -8.34 -8.01 -3.24
CA ILE A 234 -7.64 -7.35 -2.12
C ILE A 234 -7.89 -5.84 -2.25
N ALA A 235 -8.38 -5.17 -1.21
CA ALA A 235 -8.60 -3.72 -1.21
C ALA A 235 -8.29 -3.06 0.14
N LYS A 236 -7.66 -1.88 0.10
CA LYS A 236 -7.42 -0.99 1.24
C LYS A 236 -7.81 0.45 0.88
N CYS A 237 -8.36 1.21 1.83
CA CYS A 237 -9.13 2.42 1.55
C CYS A 237 -8.39 3.73 1.84
N GLY A 238 -7.06 3.69 1.91
CA GLY A 238 -6.23 4.84 2.25
C GLY A 238 -6.09 4.99 3.77
N GLN A 239 -6.23 6.21 4.25
CA GLN A 239 -6.22 6.56 5.68
C GLN A 239 -7.25 7.65 5.97
N ASN A 240 -7.47 7.96 7.25
CA ASN A 240 -8.19 9.13 7.74
C ASN A 240 -9.61 9.32 7.16
N ALA A 241 -10.26 8.25 6.69
CA ALA A 241 -11.53 8.34 5.96
C ALA A 241 -11.51 9.34 4.79
N GLU A 242 -10.42 9.43 4.03
CA GLU A 242 -10.36 10.19 2.76
C GLU A 242 -11.19 9.54 1.65
N TYR A 243 -11.29 8.22 1.71
CA TYR A 243 -12.15 7.39 0.88
C TYR A 243 -12.95 6.42 1.74
N VAL A 244 -14.19 6.15 1.32
CA VAL A 244 -14.92 4.94 1.71
C VAL A 244 -14.79 3.96 0.55
N GLY A 245 -14.24 2.78 0.79
CA GLY A 245 -14.28 1.69 -0.19
C GLY A 245 -15.68 1.12 -0.27
N ILE A 246 -16.29 1.12 -1.45
CA ILE A 246 -17.61 0.53 -1.69
C ILE A 246 -17.42 -0.73 -2.53
N LEU A 247 -17.64 -1.88 -1.88
CA LEU A 247 -17.63 -3.20 -2.48
C LEU A 247 -19.06 -3.69 -2.69
N ASP A 248 -19.46 -3.85 -3.94
CA ASP A 248 -20.75 -4.39 -4.35
C ASP A 248 -20.57 -5.84 -4.82
N LEU A 249 -21.19 -6.79 -4.13
CA LEU A 249 -21.13 -8.24 -4.41
C LEU A 249 -22.43 -8.75 -5.01
N TYR A 250 -22.30 -9.53 -6.07
CA TYR A 250 -23.39 -10.16 -6.83
C TYR A 250 -23.16 -11.68 -6.83
N LEU A 251 -24.15 -12.44 -6.38
CA LEU A 251 -24.01 -13.84 -5.98
C LEU A 251 -24.87 -14.76 -6.85
N THR A 252 -24.23 -15.43 -7.82
CA THR A 252 -24.89 -16.37 -8.73
C THR A 252 -24.69 -17.82 -8.29
N ARG A 253 -25.75 -18.62 -8.15
CA ARG A 253 -25.64 -20.03 -7.71
C ARG A 253 -25.22 -20.94 -8.87
N ALA A 254 -24.04 -21.54 -8.78
CA ALA A 254 -23.46 -22.42 -9.79
C ALA A 254 -23.43 -23.89 -9.34
N LEU A 255 -23.15 -24.80 -10.28
CA LEU A 255 -23.02 -26.25 -10.02
C LEU A 255 -21.87 -26.65 -9.07
N ALA A 256 -20.99 -25.69 -8.71
CA ALA A 256 -19.81 -25.90 -7.87
C ALA A 256 -19.81 -25.04 -6.59
N GLY A 257 -20.93 -24.38 -6.25
CA GLY A 257 -21.05 -23.43 -5.14
C GLY A 257 -21.55 -22.07 -5.62
N VAL A 258 -21.33 -21.01 -4.83
CA VAL A 258 -21.61 -19.63 -5.26
C VAL A 258 -20.50 -19.09 -6.17
N GLU A 259 -20.90 -18.51 -7.30
CA GLU A 259 -20.06 -17.65 -8.13
C GLU A 259 -20.18 -16.22 -7.61
N VAL A 260 -19.08 -15.64 -7.16
CA VAL A 260 -19.02 -14.27 -6.61
C VAL A 260 -18.51 -13.32 -7.68
N LYS A 261 -19.36 -12.40 -8.15
CA LYS A 261 -18.97 -11.27 -8.99
C LYS A 261 -18.89 -10.03 -8.10
N HIS A 262 -17.92 -9.15 -8.36
CA HIS A 262 -17.69 -7.97 -7.53
C HIS A 262 -17.46 -6.70 -8.37
N SER A 263 -17.92 -5.57 -7.84
CA SER A 263 -17.52 -4.23 -8.26
C SER A 263 -16.93 -3.52 -7.05
N PHE A 264 -15.81 -2.82 -7.22
CA PHE A 264 -15.17 -2.06 -6.14
C PHE A 264 -14.80 -0.66 -6.63
N HIS A 265 -15.10 0.36 -5.83
CA HIS A 265 -14.68 1.72 -6.11
C HIS A 265 -14.47 2.55 -4.83
N PHE A 266 -13.60 3.56 -4.93
CA PHE A 266 -13.39 4.54 -3.86
C PHE A 266 -14.37 5.70 -3.96
N ARG A 267 -15.15 5.92 -2.90
CA ARG A 267 -15.97 7.12 -2.72
C ARG A 267 -15.19 8.13 -1.89
N SER A 268 -14.60 9.13 -2.53
CA SER A 268 -13.92 10.24 -1.81
C SER A 268 -14.90 11.01 -0.93
N THR A 269 -14.46 11.37 0.27
CA THR A 269 -15.23 12.13 1.26
C THR A 269 -15.06 13.65 1.14
N ALA A 270 -14.14 14.14 0.30
CA ALA A 270 -13.74 15.55 0.24
C ALA A 270 -14.86 16.58 -0.06
N ALA A 271 -15.98 16.14 -0.65
CA ALA A 271 -17.16 16.96 -0.92
C ALA A 271 -18.44 16.45 -0.20
N VAL A 272 -18.27 15.62 0.83
CA VAL A 272 -19.36 15.08 1.65
C VAL A 272 -19.64 16.02 2.82
N LYS A 273 -20.90 16.12 3.25
CA LYS A 273 -21.28 16.86 4.47
C LYS A 273 -21.17 15.94 5.69
N GLU A 274 -20.69 16.48 6.81
CA GLU A 274 -20.61 15.75 8.07
C GLU A 274 -22.01 15.39 8.62
N ASP A 275 -22.17 14.19 9.15
CA ASP A 275 -23.41 13.76 9.84
C ASP A 275 -23.51 14.44 11.22
N PRO A 276 -24.56 15.23 11.51
CA PRO A 276 -24.60 16.06 12.72
C PRO A 276 -24.49 15.31 14.05
N ALA A 277 -24.95 14.07 14.13
CA ALA A 277 -24.90 13.29 15.38
C ALA A 277 -23.51 12.68 15.64
N VAL A 278 -22.68 12.55 14.60
CA VAL A 278 -21.25 12.23 14.77
C VAL A 278 -20.47 13.49 15.15
N VAL A 279 -20.80 14.64 14.53
CA VAL A 279 -20.25 15.95 14.93
C VAL A 279 -20.57 16.25 16.39
N GLU A 280 -21.77 15.92 16.87
CA GLU A 280 -22.14 16.03 18.29
C GLU A 280 -21.25 15.17 19.20
N ALA A 281 -20.97 13.92 18.83
CA ALA A 281 -20.04 13.06 19.58
C ALA A 281 -18.62 13.65 19.62
N VAL A 282 -18.11 14.12 18.49
CA VAL A 282 -16.80 14.80 18.38
C VAL A 282 -16.75 16.06 19.25
N CYS A 283 -17.80 16.87 19.22
CA CYS A 283 -17.91 18.13 19.97
C CYS A 283 -18.06 17.96 21.49
N ARG A 284 -18.37 16.74 21.99
CA ARG A 284 -18.33 16.44 23.43
C ARG A 284 -16.89 16.41 23.96
N TRP A 285 -15.94 15.85 23.19
CA TRP A 285 -14.54 15.71 23.60
C TRP A 285 -13.62 16.83 23.11
N LYS A 286 -13.90 17.49 21.97
CA LYS A 286 -13.11 18.65 21.51
C LYS A 286 -13.03 19.82 22.52
N LYS A 287 -13.90 19.83 23.54
CA LYS A 287 -13.88 20.82 24.65
C LYS A 287 -12.95 20.43 25.82
N SER A 288 -12.45 19.20 25.87
CA SER A 288 -11.52 18.69 26.88
C SER A 288 -10.09 18.50 26.37
N THR A 289 -9.84 18.74 25.07
CA THR A 289 -8.48 18.84 24.51
C THR A 289 -7.71 20.00 25.13
N THR A 290 -6.46 19.75 25.48
CA THR A 290 -5.59 20.64 26.26
C THR A 290 -4.65 21.51 25.41
N SER A 291 -4.58 21.24 24.11
CA SER A 291 -3.67 21.95 23.20
C SER A 291 -4.09 23.40 22.94
N THR A 292 -3.09 24.28 22.92
CA THR A 292 -3.27 25.73 22.71
C THR A 292 -3.01 26.13 21.26
N GLU A 293 -3.71 27.14 20.76
CA GLU A 293 -3.37 27.83 19.50
C GLU A 293 -2.27 28.89 19.74
N GLU A 294 -1.23 28.53 20.50
CA GLU A 294 -0.06 29.38 20.73
C GLU A 294 0.80 29.44 19.45
N GLU A 295 1.10 30.65 18.99
CA GLU A 295 2.03 30.89 17.86
C GLU A 295 3.49 30.62 18.28
N LEU A 296 4.13 29.59 17.71
CA LEU A 296 5.50 29.20 18.05
C LEU A 296 6.54 29.90 17.17
N CYS A 297 6.37 29.76 15.85
CA CYS A 297 7.33 30.22 14.83
C CYS A 297 6.69 30.43 13.45
N VAL A 298 7.33 31.25 12.62
CA VAL A 298 6.98 31.47 11.21
C VAL A 298 7.73 30.49 10.30
N VAL A 299 7.00 29.83 9.40
CA VAL A 299 7.53 28.97 8.34
C VAL A 299 8.09 29.84 7.21
N GLY A 300 9.40 29.82 6.97
CA GLY A 300 10.08 30.66 5.97
C GLY A 300 9.93 30.18 4.52
N SER A 301 9.85 28.86 4.33
CA SER A 301 9.66 28.17 3.05
C SER A 301 8.78 26.93 3.26
N PRO A 302 8.07 26.40 2.24
CA PRO A 302 6.99 25.43 2.47
C PRO A 302 7.46 24.15 3.16
N LEU A 303 7.00 23.92 4.39
CA LEU A 303 7.42 22.83 5.25
C LEU A 303 6.43 21.66 5.14
N SER A 304 6.91 20.48 4.76
CA SER A 304 6.07 19.30 4.52
C SER A 304 6.25 18.24 5.60
N SER A 305 5.14 17.70 6.10
CA SER A 305 5.06 16.53 6.99
C SER A 305 4.31 15.38 6.33
N ARG A 306 4.36 15.31 4.99
CA ARG A 306 3.64 14.28 4.22
C ARG A 306 4.15 12.88 4.51
N THR A 307 3.22 11.96 4.73
CA THR A 307 3.49 10.57 5.13
C THR A 307 4.38 9.85 4.11
N TYR A 308 4.16 10.04 2.81
CA TYR A 308 5.00 9.47 1.76
C TYR A 308 6.45 10.00 1.79
N GLU A 309 6.61 11.31 2.01
CA GLU A 309 7.91 12.00 1.98
C GLU A 309 8.73 11.62 3.22
N LEU A 310 8.11 11.65 4.41
CA LEU A 310 8.69 11.17 5.68
C LEU A 310 9.11 9.70 5.63
N ARG A 311 8.29 8.84 5.00
CA ARG A 311 8.51 7.38 5.01
C ARG A 311 9.46 6.86 3.91
N SER A 312 9.96 7.71 3.00
CA SER A 312 10.79 7.26 1.86
C SER A 312 11.98 8.12 1.47
N THR A 313 12.09 9.35 1.97
CA THR A 313 13.11 10.35 1.58
C THR A 313 13.51 11.22 2.77
N GLU A 314 14.62 11.98 2.65
CA GLU A 314 14.86 13.08 3.59
C GLU A 314 13.68 14.05 3.61
N ASN A 315 13.27 14.47 4.81
CA ASN A 315 12.18 15.40 5.02
C ASN A 315 12.58 16.45 6.07
N ALA A 316 12.28 17.73 5.80
CA ALA A 316 12.68 18.84 6.66
C ALA A 316 11.96 18.85 8.02
N PHE A 317 10.68 18.46 8.10
CA PHE A 317 9.96 18.33 9.37
C PHE A 317 10.52 17.17 10.20
N GLY A 318 10.83 16.04 9.56
CA GLY A 318 11.52 14.92 10.18
C GLY A 318 12.88 15.30 10.79
N CYS A 319 13.68 16.05 10.03
CA CYS A 319 14.98 16.56 10.49
C CYS A 319 14.84 17.59 11.63
N LEU A 320 13.77 18.40 11.62
CA LEU A 320 13.44 19.37 12.67
C LEU A 320 13.09 18.69 14.00
N VAL A 321 12.32 17.59 13.97
CA VAL A 321 12.02 16.81 15.19
C VAL A 321 13.29 16.12 15.73
N ALA A 322 14.16 15.63 14.85
CA ALA A 322 15.48 15.12 15.24
C ALA A 322 16.37 16.24 15.84
N ASP A 323 16.38 17.45 15.27
CA ASP A 323 17.11 18.58 15.82
C ASP A 323 16.60 19.02 17.19
N ALA A 324 15.29 19.01 17.44
CA ALA A 324 14.72 19.31 18.75
C ALA A 324 15.14 18.27 19.80
N ALA A 325 15.08 16.98 19.45
CA ALA A 325 15.54 15.90 20.32
C ALA A 325 17.04 15.99 20.62
N PHE A 326 17.85 16.33 19.61
CA PHE A 326 19.29 16.54 19.76
C PHE A 326 19.61 17.75 20.64
N TRP A 327 19.00 18.91 20.37
CA TRP A 327 19.15 20.15 21.16
C TRP A 327 18.86 19.91 22.64
N ALA A 328 17.75 19.23 22.96
CA ALA A 328 17.37 18.90 24.33
C ALA A 328 18.32 17.89 25.00
N CYS A 329 18.82 16.90 24.25
CA CYS A 329 19.69 15.85 24.79
C CYS A 329 21.19 16.24 24.80
N ARG A 330 21.60 17.30 24.11
CA ARG A 330 23.01 17.72 24.00
C ARG A 330 23.69 18.01 25.34
N PRO A 331 23.04 18.60 26.36
CA PRO A 331 23.60 18.73 27.71
C PRO A 331 23.93 17.40 28.39
N HIS A 332 23.36 16.28 27.93
CA HIS A 332 23.58 14.92 28.42
C HIS A 332 24.64 14.15 27.61
N GLY A 333 25.49 14.86 26.86
CA GLY A 333 26.58 14.26 26.06
C GLY A 333 26.12 13.63 24.74
N CYS A 334 24.92 13.96 24.27
CA CYS A 334 24.41 13.47 22.99
C CYS A 334 25.16 14.08 21.80
N HIS A 335 25.48 13.26 20.78
CA HIS A 335 26.23 13.62 19.57
C HIS A 335 25.31 13.78 18.34
N GLY A 336 24.11 13.19 18.37
CA GLY A 336 23.15 13.24 17.28
C GLY A 336 21.82 12.61 17.67
N ALA A 337 20.79 12.76 16.84
CA ALA A 337 19.50 12.12 17.06
C ALA A 337 18.96 11.46 15.79
N ILE A 338 18.21 10.37 15.96
CA ILE A 338 17.53 9.65 14.89
C ILE A 338 16.04 9.53 15.25
N ILE A 339 15.17 9.99 14.36
CA ILE A 339 13.71 9.90 14.46
C ILE A 339 13.16 9.19 13.23
N ASN A 340 12.10 8.40 13.38
CA ASN A 340 11.46 7.63 12.33
C ASN A 340 10.27 8.37 11.71
N GLY A 341 10.14 8.34 10.39
CA GLY A 341 9.06 9.02 9.65
C GLY A 341 7.65 8.57 10.04
N GLY A 342 7.49 7.36 10.58
CA GLY A 342 6.22 6.84 11.11
C GLY A 342 5.70 7.54 12.38
N PHE A 343 6.56 8.29 13.08
CA PHE A 343 6.26 9.00 14.32
C PHE A 343 5.53 10.35 14.12
N ILE A 344 5.59 10.91 12.91
CA ILE A 344 4.95 12.18 12.52
C ILE A 344 3.70 11.89 11.68
N ARG A 345 2.56 12.55 11.96
CA ARG A 345 1.23 11.96 11.65
C ARG A 345 0.21 12.80 10.87
N GLN A 346 0.36 14.10 10.64
CA GLN A 346 -0.73 14.88 10.03
C GLN A 346 -0.83 14.83 8.51
N ASP A 347 0.21 14.41 7.79
CA ASP A 347 0.25 14.37 6.32
C ASP A 347 0.01 15.76 5.69
N ARG A 348 0.66 16.80 6.25
CA ARG A 348 0.34 18.22 6.00
C ARG A 348 1.42 18.91 5.16
N LEU A 349 1.03 20.00 4.51
CA LEU A 349 1.95 20.99 3.93
C LEU A 349 1.66 22.36 4.55
N TYR A 350 2.64 22.91 5.26
CA TYR A 350 2.59 24.23 5.86
C TYR A 350 3.13 25.26 4.85
N PRO A 351 2.32 26.24 4.39
CA PRO A 351 2.78 27.22 3.40
C PRO A 351 3.92 28.10 3.91
N ALA A 352 4.71 28.66 2.99
CA ALA A 352 5.61 29.75 3.30
C ALA A 352 4.85 30.94 3.92
N HIS A 353 5.46 31.58 4.91
CA HIS A 353 4.93 32.67 5.73
C HIS A 353 3.70 32.32 6.58
N SER A 354 3.34 31.03 6.70
CA SER A 354 2.39 30.56 7.72
C SER A 354 3.02 30.54 9.12
N VAL A 355 2.18 30.54 10.15
CA VAL A 355 2.60 30.36 11.55
C VAL A 355 2.27 28.93 11.98
N LEU A 356 3.24 28.26 12.60
CA LEU A 356 3.09 26.93 13.19
C LEU A 356 2.66 27.06 14.66
N THR A 357 1.52 26.46 15.03
CA THR A 357 0.95 26.58 16.39
C THR A 357 1.26 25.37 17.28
N ALA A 358 1.16 25.53 18.60
CA ALA A 358 1.32 24.43 19.56
C ALA A 358 0.33 23.29 19.32
N GLN A 359 -0.94 23.57 19.01
CA GLN A 359 -1.91 22.55 18.60
C GLN A 359 -1.41 21.78 17.37
N GLN A 360 -0.87 22.46 16.36
CA GLN A 360 -0.36 21.80 15.15
C GLN A 360 0.85 20.90 15.45
N VAL A 361 1.70 21.25 16.42
CA VAL A 361 2.80 20.38 16.88
C VAL A 361 2.28 19.17 17.67
N SER A 362 1.29 19.35 18.55
CA SER A 362 0.61 18.24 19.23
C SER A 362 -0.11 17.30 18.27
N GLU A 363 -0.71 17.85 17.20
CA GLU A 363 -1.37 17.09 16.13
C GLU A 363 -0.37 16.24 15.34
N GLU A 364 0.82 16.77 15.06
CA GLU A 364 1.90 16.06 14.34
C GLU A 364 2.57 14.98 15.18
N LEU A 365 2.69 15.20 16.49
CA LEU A 365 3.37 14.33 17.45
C LEU A 365 2.37 13.85 18.53
N PRO A 366 1.36 13.04 18.18
CA PRO A 366 0.25 12.69 19.06
C PRO A 366 0.61 11.64 20.14
N PHE A 367 1.77 10.99 20.02
CA PHE A 367 2.23 9.96 20.94
C PHE A 367 2.76 10.58 22.24
N ALA A 368 2.49 9.93 23.37
CA ALA A 368 2.95 10.35 24.70
C ALA A 368 4.39 9.88 25.00
N GLU A 369 5.31 10.04 24.03
CA GLU A 369 6.69 9.54 24.10
C GLU A 369 7.73 10.63 24.33
N CYS A 370 8.88 10.24 24.88
CA CYS A 370 10.04 11.10 25.13
C CYS A 370 11.35 10.53 24.51
N PRO A 371 12.38 11.38 24.31
CA PRO A 371 13.69 10.91 23.90
C PRO A 371 14.38 10.00 24.93
N ALA A 372 15.05 8.96 24.44
CA ALA A 372 16.07 8.21 25.17
C ALA A 372 17.44 8.41 24.52
N VAL A 373 18.49 8.63 25.32
CA VAL A 373 19.88 8.62 24.84
C VAL A 373 20.46 7.24 25.09
N VAL A 374 21.00 6.63 24.03
CA VAL A 374 21.62 5.31 24.05
C VAL A 374 23.09 5.38 23.61
N ARG A 375 23.94 4.57 24.26
CA ARG A 375 25.34 4.36 23.90
C ARG A 375 25.48 3.18 22.95
N MET A 376 26.20 3.39 21.85
CA MET A 376 26.47 2.36 20.85
C MET A 376 27.84 2.54 20.18
N THR A 377 28.42 1.45 19.67
CA THR A 377 29.59 1.56 18.77
C THR A 377 29.19 2.20 17.44
N GLY A 378 30.13 2.81 16.72
CA GLY A 378 29.90 3.29 15.35
C GLY A 378 29.42 2.19 14.40
N GLN A 379 29.90 0.96 14.57
CA GLN A 379 29.43 -0.22 13.85
C GLN A 379 27.95 -0.53 14.16
N SER A 380 27.51 -0.33 15.40
CA SER A 380 26.10 -0.50 15.79
C SER A 380 25.22 0.64 15.28
N LEU A 381 25.73 1.88 15.27
CA LEU A 381 25.04 3.04 14.68
C LEU A 381 24.80 2.85 13.18
N ARG A 382 25.83 2.41 12.44
CA ARG A 382 25.72 1.99 11.03
C ARG A 382 24.69 0.88 10.87
N TYR A 383 24.74 -0.17 11.69
CA TYR A 383 23.84 -1.32 11.54
C TYR A 383 22.38 -0.99 11.90
N ALA A 384 22.12 -0.06 12.83
CA ALA A 384 20.78 0.45 13.10
C ALA A 384 20.21 1.23 11.90
N LEU A 385 21.03 2.07 11.25
CA LEU A 385 20.64 2.76 10.02
C LEU A 385 20.42 1.80 8.84
N GLU A 386 21.18 0.71 8.76
CA GLU A 386 20.93 -0.39 7.81
C GLU A 386 19.58 -1.09 8.07
N GLU A 387 19.21 -1.37 9.33
CA GLU A 387 17.89 -1.90 9.69
C GLU A 387 16.76 -0.92 9.28
N MET A 388 16.93 0.37 9.52
CA MET A 388 15.96 1.43 9.17
C MET A 388 15.84 1.68 7.66
N LEU A 389 16.92 1.52 6.90
CA LEU A 389 16.95 1.70 5.43
C LEU A 389 16.72 0.40 4.66
N ALA A 390 16.51 -0.74 5.32
CA ALA A 390 16.38 -2.07 4.72
C ALA A 390 15.28 -2.19 3.64
N SER A 391 14.21 -1.39 3.73
CA SER A 391 13.06 -1.41 2.80
C SER A 391 13.08 -0.32 1.72
N ALA A 392 13.96 0.67 1.81
CA ALA A 392 14.04 1.79 0.86
C ALA A 392 14.17 1.32 -0.62
N PRO A 393 13.62 2.03 -1.60
CA PRO A 393 12.83 3.27 -1.49
C PRO A 393 11.33 3.01 -1.19
N THR A 394 10.95 1.80 -0.80
CA THR A 394 9.57 1.49 -0.38
C THR A 394 9.22 2.31 0.87
N PRO A 395 8.11 3.06 0.91
CA PRO A 395 7.73 3.83 2.08
C PRO A 395 7.50 2.92 3.31
N VAL A 396 8.17 3.21 4.42
CA VAL A 396 8.06 2.47 5.69
C VAL A 396 8.12 3.38 6.91
N GLY A 397 7.48 2.98 8.01
CA GLY A 397 7.49 3.72 9.28
C GLY A 397 8.90 3.96 9.83
N CYS A 398 9.78 2.96 9.74
CA CYS A 398 11.16 3.00 10.23
C CYS A 398 12.11 3.94 9.46
N PHE A 399 11.69 4.59 8.37
CA PHE A 399 12.59 5.41 7.57
C PHE A 399 13.22 6.54 8.42
N PRO A 400 14.55 6.71 8.43
CA PRO A 400 15.23 7.58 9.39
C PRO A 400 15.24 9.06 8.96
N HIS A 401 15.29 9.94 9.95
CA HIS A 401 15.61 11.36 9.84
C HIS A 401 16.63 11.71 10.93
N VAL A 402 17.63 12.54 10.61
CA VAL A 402 18.79 12.77 11.47
C VAL A 402 19.03 14.24 11.81
N SER A 403 19.57 14.51 12.99
CA SER A 403 19.87 15.87 13.45
C SER A 403 21.13 16.48 12.81
N THR A 404 21.31 17.78 13.01
CA THR A 404 22.47 18.61 12.63
C THR A 404 23.83 18.05 13.02
N GLY A 405 23.91 17.15 14.02
CA GLY A 405 25.15 16.47 14.40
C GLY A 405 25.53 15.28 13.51
N MET A 406 24.72 14.92 12.52
CA MET A 406 24.86 13.69 11.72
C MET A 406 24.70 13.93 10.22
N ALA A 407 25.41 13.13 9.42
CA ALA A 407 25.15 12.97 7.98
C ALA A 407 25.25 11.50 7.56
N VAL A 408 24.42 11.09 6.61
CA VAL A 408 24.28 9.72 6.12
C VAL A 408 24.12 9.76 4.60
N SER A 409 24.91 8.97 3.88
CA SER A 409 24.70 8.74 2.45
C SER A 409 24.42 7.26 2.19
N TYR A 410 23.44 6.96 1.33
CA TYR A 410 22.95 5.60 1.16
C TYR A 410 22.64 5.23 -0.30
N ASP A 411 22.66 3.95 -0.62
CA ASP A 411 22.24 3.43 -1.93
C ASP A 411 20.93 2.62 -1.77
N PRO A 412 19.77 3.13 -2.23
CA PRO A 412 18.52 2.37 -2.21
C PRO A 412 18.49 1.21 -3.22
N SER A 413 19.43 1.14 -4.17
CA SER A 413 19.56 0.03 -5.12
C SER A 413 20.44 -1.12 -4.59
N ALA A 414 21.26 -0.86 -3.57
CA ALA A 414 22.05 -1.89 -2.92
C ALA A 414 21.17 -2.88 -2.12
N PRO A 415 21.64 -4.13 -1.91
CA PRO A 415 20.97 -5.10 -1.04
C PRO A 415 20.74 -4.54 0.37
N PRO A 416 19.66 -4.95 1.08
CA PRO A 416 19.50 -4.64 2.49
C PRO A 416 20.74 -5.05 3.31
N PHE A 417 21.11 -4.27 4.32
CA PHE A 417 22.35 -4.40 5.10
C PHE A 417 23.66 -4.11 4.34
N ALA A 418 23.59 -3.49 3.15
CA ALA A 418 24.73 -2.96 2.41
C ALA A 418 24.44 -1.56 1.82
N ARG A 419 23.51 -0.81 2.44
CA ARG A 419 22.91 0.42 1.89
C ARG A 419 23.58 1.68 2.37
N VAL A 420 24.01 1.75 3.63
CA VAL A 420 24.73 2.91 4.16
C VAL A 420 26.12 2.96 3.51
N GLN A 421 26.39 3.97 2.72
CA GLN A 421 27.69 4.16 2.08
C GLN A 421 28.59 4.99 3.00
N GLY A 422 28.19 6.23 3.30
CA GLY A 422 28.83 7.12 4.26
C GLY A 422 27.99 7.34 5.52
N LEU A 423 28.69 7.56 6.64
CA LEU A 423 28.10 7.92 7.92
C LEU A 423 29.08 8.84 8.66
N GLU A 424 28.61 10.02 9.07
CA GLU A 424 29.38 11.02 9.78
C GLU A 424 28.65 11.51 11.04
N VAL A 425 29.43 11.84 12.07
CA VAL A 425 29.00 12.49 13.32
C VAL A 425 29.95 13.68 13.59
N ASP A 426 29.41 14.84 13.94
CA ASP A 426 30.15 16.11 14.11
C ASP A 426 31.12 16.45 12.94
N GLY A 427 30.72 16.08 11.71
CA GLY A 427 31.52 16.29 10.48
C GLY A 427 32.76 15.40 10.36
N ARG A 428 32.76 14.24 11.04
CA ARG A 428 33.81 13.22 10.94
C ARG A 428 33.19 11.88 10.55
N THR A 429 33.86 11.13 9.67
CA THR A 429 33.51 9.74 9.39
C THR A 429 33.48 8.93 10.68
N VAL A 430 32.39 8.19 10.91
CA VAL A 430 32.22 7.37 12.11
C VAL A 430 33.23 6.22 12.15
N ASP A 431 33.98 6.14 13.25
CA ASP A 431 34.86 5.02 13.55
C ASP A 431 34.02 3.81 14.04
N PRO A 432 34.21 2.59 13.50
CA PRO A 432 33.40 1.42 13.88
C PRO A 432 33.44 1.06 15.37
N ASP A 433 34.54 1.33 16.07
CA ASP A 433 34.77 0.90 17.46
C ASP A 433 34.56 2.03 18.49
N GLU A 434 34.58 3.30 18.05
CA GLU A 434 34.27 4.48 18.90
C GLU A 434 32.83 4.44 19.45
N GLN A 435 32.63 5.04 20.63
CA GLN A 435 31.36 5.06 21.35
C GLN A 435 30.60 6.37 21.12
N TYR A 436 29.43 6.28 20.49
CA TYR A 436 28.53 7.41 20.25
C TYR A 436 27.33 7.36 21.19
N LEU A 437 26.89 8.55 21.64
CA LEU A 437 25.64 8.73 22.38
C LEU A 437 24.61 9.37 21.45
N VAL A 438 23.50 8.68 21.18
CA VAL A 438 22.49 9.08 20.19
C VAL A 438 21.11 9.13 20.85
N ALA A 439 20.37 10.20 20.60
CA ALA A 439 18.99 10.35 21.04
C ALA A 439 18.02 9.70 20.04
N ILE A 440 17.10 8.88 20.54
CA ILE A 440 16.10 8.14 19.75
C ILE A 440 14.73 8.21 20.42
N ASN A 441 13.66 7.85 19.69
CA ASN A 441 12.39 7.52 20.33
C ASN A 441 12.60 6.36 21.32
N ARG A 442 12.24 6.55 22.60
CA ARG A 442 12.44 5.59 23.70
C ARG A 442 11.97 4.16 23.36
N LEU A 443 10.87 4.01 22.62
CA LEU A 443 10.31 2.71 22.23
C LEU A 443 11.28 1.86 21.38
N PHE A 444 12.20 2.47 20.63
CA PHE A 444 13.26 1.73 19.94
C PHE A 444 14.16 0.95 20.90
N SER A 445 14.44 1.49 22.09
CA SER A 445 15.25 0.81 23.10
C SER A 445 14.49 -0.25 23.89
N GLU A 446 13.15 -0.14 23.98
CA GLU A 446 12.33 -0.99 24.86
C GLU A 446 11.64 -2.15 24.14
N VAL A 447 11.05 -1.92 22.97
CA VAL A 447 10.22 -2.92 22.25
C VAL A 447 10.73 -3.25 20.83
N ALA A 448 11.90 -2.73 20.45
CA ALA A 448 12.43 -2.73 19.08
C ALA A 448 11.41 -2.14 18.09
N ALA A 449 10.97 -0.90 18.38
CA ALA A 449 9.99 -0.17 17.57
C ALA A 449 10.31 -0.20 16.07
N ASP A 450 9.26 -0.26 15.24
CA ASP A 450 9.31 -0.51 13.79
C ASP A 450 10.22 -1.70 13.36
N GLY A 451 10.51 -2.63 14.28
CA GLY A 451 11.38 -3.79 14.05
C GLY A 451 12.88 -3.53 14.18
N VAL A 452 13.33 -2.35 14.60
CA VAL A 452 14.77 -1.99 14.67
C VAL A 452 15.40 -2.55 15.94
N ARG A 453 15.97 -3.76 15.84
CA ARG A 453 16.45 -4.56 16.99
C ARG A 453 17.80 -4.13 17.54
N THR A 454 18.52 -3.26 16.85
CA THR A 454 19.86 -2.82 17.27
C THR A 454 19.79 -1.94 18.52
N PHE A 455 18.83 -1.03 18.59
CA PHE A 455 18.69 -0.10 19.73
C PHE A 455 18.39 -0.81 21.07
N CYS A 456 17.70 -1.96 21.07
CA CYS A 456 17.49 -2.80 22.26
C CYS A 456 18.77 -3.46 22.81
N LYS A 457 19.90 -3.42 22.08
CA LYS A 457 21.19 -3.96 22.54
C LYS A 457 22.09 -2.88 23.16
N CYS A 458 21.66 -1.62 23.11
CA CYS A 458 22.44 -0.45 23.51
C CYS A 458 22.17 -0.06 24.97
N GLU A 459 23.18 0.44 25.68
CA GLU A 459 23.00 0.97 27.03
C GLU A 459 22.20 2.28 26.96
N ARG A 460 21.02 2.34 27.58
CA ARG A 460 20.30 3.61 27.75
C ARG A 460 20.90 4.40 28.90
N THR A 461 21.63 5.47 28.56
CA THR A 461 22.36 6.32 29.53
C THR A 461 21.50 7.43 30.12
N TYR A 462 20.43 7.84 29.42
CA TYR A 462 19.51 8.89 29.88
C TYR A 462 18.14 8.72 29.21
N THR A 463 17.09 9.16 29.90
CA THR A 463 15.73 9.33 29.36
C THR A 463 15.26 10.73 29.68
N HIS A 464 14.78 11.46 28.68
CA HIS A 464 14.26 12.82 28.88
C HIS A 464 12.87 12.78 29.55
N HIS A 465 12.55 13.83 30.32
CA HIS A 465 11.35 13.87 31.16
C HIS A 465 10.14 14.54 30.47
N GLN A 466 10.38 15.49 29.56
CA GLN A 466 9.35 16.05 28.68
C GLN A 466 9.16 15.19 27.42
N LEU A 467 7.99 15.28 26.80
CA LEU A 467 7.63 14.55 25.60
C LEU A 467 8.19 15.21 24.34
N PHE A 468 8.24 14.47 23.23
CA PHE A 468 8.73 14.98 21.93
C PHE A 468 7.99 16.24 21.46
N ARG A 469 6.66 16.29 21.61
CA ARG A 469 5.88 17.46 21.19
C ARG A 469 6.26 18.71 22.00
N ASP A 470 6.43 18.57 23.32
CA ASP A 470 6.73 19.69 24.23
C ASP A 470 8.13 20.24 23.91
N LEU A 471 9.10 19.34 23.71
CA LEU A 471 10.46 19.66 23.27
C LEU A 471 10.51 20.37 21.91
N VAL A 472 9.68 19.92 20.95
CA VAL A 472 9.57 20.58 19.64
C VAL A 472 8.95 21.97 19.79
N MET A 473 7.93 22.16 20.65
CA MET A 473 7.40 23.49 20.93
C MET A 473 8.48 24.43 21.50
N ASP A 474 9.26 24.00 22.49
CA ASP A 474 10.33 24.83 23.07
C ASP A 474 11.46 25.13 22.06
N TYR A 475 11.87 24.14 21.27
CA TYR A 475 12.85 24.30 20.20
C TYR A 475 12.41 25.34 19.13
N LEU A 476 11.11 25.36 18.80
CA LEU A 476 10.49 26.31 17.87
C LEU A 476 10.33 27.70 18.49
N ARG A 477 9.92 27.79 19.77
CA ARG A 477 9.87 29.04 20.54
C ARG A 477 11.24 29.72 20.59
N GLU A 478 12.34 28.97 20.76
CA GLU A 478 13.69 29.55 20.74
C GLU A 478 14.02 30.15 19.36
N ARG A 479 13.66 29.45 18.27
CA ARG A 479 14.07 29.81 16.90
C ARG A 479 13.24 30.90 16.23
N ARG A 480 11.95 30.99 16.51
CA ARG A 480 10.96 31.89 15.87
C ARG A 480 10.78 31.74 14.35
N HIS A 481 11.72 31.14 13.63
CA HIS A 481 11.67 30.87 12.21
C HIS A 481 12.22 29.47 11.88
N VAL A 482 11.62 28.79 10.90
CA VAL A 482 12.08 27.49 10.37
C VAL A 482 11.98 27.43 8.85
N SER A 483 12.81 26.61 8.19
CA SER A 483 12.76 26.38 6.73
C SER A 483 12.25 24.97 6.42
N GLY A 484 11.50 24.84 5.32
CA GLY A 484 11.14 23.56 4.70
C GLY A 484 12.16 23.03 3.69
N GLU A 485 13.26 23.75 3.48
CA GLU A 485 14.38 23.31 2.63
C GLU A 485 15.04 22.05 3.21
N LEU A 486 15.37 21.09 2.34
CA LEU A 486 16.03 19.84 2.75
C LEU A 486 17.47 20.12 3.20
N PRO A 487 17.89 19.66 4.40
CA PRO A 487 19.20 20.00 4.96
C PRO A 487 20.37 19.16 4.38
N GLY A 488 20.11 18.14 3.57
CA GLY A 488 21.15 17.35 2.89
C GLY A 488 21.90 16.37 3.78
N ARG A 489 21.30 15.94 4.89
CA ARG A 489 21.86 15.04 5.91
C ARG A 489 21.56 13.57 5.63
N LEU A 490 20.53 13.24 4.84
CA LEU A 490 20.22 11.86 4.43
C LEU A 490 20.07 11.77 2.91
N VAL A 491 21.18 11.53 2.22
CA VAL A 491 21.25 11.67 0.75
C VAL A 491 21.44 10.33 0.02
N PRO A 492 20.63 10.01 -1.00
CA PRO A 492 20.90 8.85 -1.85
C PRO A 492 22.10 9.12 -2.76
N VAL A 493 23.08 8.21 -2.83
CA VAL A 493 24.34 8.40 -3.58
C VAL A 493 24.12 8.55 -5.10
N THR A 494 22.99 8.07 -5.62
CA THR A 494 22.55 8.30 -7.00
C THR A 494 22.23 9.77 -7.30
N ALA A 495 21.95 10.60 -6.29
CA ALA A 495 21.88 12.05 -6.44
C ALA A 495 23.27 12.70 -6.50
N VAL A 496 24.23 12.21 -5.69
CA VAL A 496 25.62 12.71 -5.64
C VAL A 496 26.31 12.54 -6.99
N ALA A 497 26.23 11.34 -7.57
CA ALA A 497 26.82 11.03 -8.87
C ALA A 497 26.29 11.94 -10.01
N ASN A 498 25.02 12.35 -9.96
CA ASN A 498 24.46 13.29 -10.95
C ASN A 498 24.99 14.72 -10.77
N VAL A 499 25.24 15.17 -9.54
CA VAL A 499 25.85 16.49 -9.26
C VAL A 499 27.30 16.52 -9.72
N GLU A 500 28.07 15.45 -9.48
CA GLU A 500 29.46 15.36 -9.93
C GLU A 500 29.57 15.20 -11.45
N ALA A 501 28.76 14.34 -12.08
CA ALA A 501 28.68 14.27 -13.54
C ALA A 501 28.28 15.62 -14.18
N THR A 502 27.39 16.38 -13.54
CA THR A 502 27.02 17.74 -14.01
C THR A 502 28.16 18.74 -13.84
N ARG A 503 28.93 18.67 -12.74
CA ARG A 503 30.16 19.47 -12.56
C ARG A 503 31.23 19.12 -13.59
N GLN A 504 31.38 17.84 -13.91
CA GLN A 504 32.38 17.36 -14.86
C GLN A 504 32.01 17.74 -16.30
N LEU A 505 30.73 17.60 -16.67
CA LEU A 505 30.19 18.17 -17.92
C LEU A 505 30.33 19.71 -17.98
N ALA A 506 30.37 20.41 -16.85
CA ALA A 506 30.62 21.84 -16.80
C ALA A 506 32.12 22.19 -16.97
N SER A 507 33.05 21.42 -16.39
CA SER A 507 34.50 21.59 -16.63
C SER A 507 34.90 21.24 -18.06
N ASP A 508 34.30 20.20 -18.62
CA ASP A 508 34.56 19.79 -20.00
C ASP A 508 34.02 20.84 -20.98
N ARG A 509 32.90 21.49 -20.64
CA ARG A 509 32.36 22.64 -21.39
C ARG A 509 33.20 23.91 -21.28
N THR A 510 33.95 24.14 -20.20
CA THR A 510 34.89 25.28 -20.13
C THR A 510 36.18 24.99 -20.89
N CYS A 511 36.70 23.75 -20.82
CA CYS A 511 37.82 23.30 -21.66
C CYS A 511 37.48 23.40 -23.16
N TRP A 512 36.31 22.92 -23.58
CA TRP A 512 35.89 23.04 -24.98
C TRP A 512 35.70 24.50 -25.46
N GLN A 513 35.56 25.45 -24.52
CA GLN A 513 35.48 26.88 -24.81
C GLN A 513 36.85 27.59 -24.84
N SER A 514 37.88 27.11 -24.13
CA SER A 514 39.26 27.60 -24.32
C SER A 514 39.78 27.21 -25.70
N ASP A 515 39.68 25.92 -26.03
CA ASP A 515 40.26 25.34 -27.24
C ASP A 515 39.62 25.95 -28.50
N ARG A 516 38.29 26.17 -28.45
CA ARG A 516 37.54 26.86 -29.51
C ARG A 516 37.89 28.34 -29.62
N ARG A 517 38.29 29.02 -28.54
CA ARG A 517 38.78 30.41 -28.59
C ARG A 517 40.18 30.49 -29.21
N GLU A 518 41.08 29.56 -28.90
CA GLU A 518 42.39 29.49 -29.55
C GLU A 518 42.26 29.17 -31.05
N ALA A 519 41.43 28.18 -31.41
CA ALA A 519 41.16 27.86 -32.81
C ALA A 519 40.61 29.07 -33.60
N LEU A 520 39.65 29.80 -33.02
CA LEU A 520 39.10 31.03 -33.63
C LEU A 520 40.11 32.19 -33.68
N ALA A 521 41.09 32.24 -32.77
CA ALA A 521 42.18 33.23 -32.83
C ALA A 521 43.15 32.92 -33.99
N VAL A 522 43.51 31.65 -34.19
CA VAL A 522 44.32 31.19 -35.33
C VAL A 522 43.60 31.43 -36.66
N GLU A 523 42.31 31.14 -36.74
CA GLU A 523 41.49 31.37 -37.94
C GLU A 523 41.35 32.87 -38.28
N ARG A 524 41.22 33.73 -37.27
CA ARG A 524 41.24 35.20 -37.45
C ARG A 524 42.61 35.74 -37.88
N ALA A 525 43.71 35.15 -37.43
CA ALA A 525 45.04 35.50 -37.92
C ALA A 525 45.25 35.11 -39.39
N GLY A 526 44.71 33.96 -39.82
CA GLY A 526 44.79 33.51 -41.21
C GLY A 526 43.98 34.33 -42.21
N THR A 527 42.82 34.86 -41.79
CA THR A 527 41.84 35.49 -42.69
C THR A 527 42.19 36.91 -43.15
N MET A 528 43.18 37.59 -42.57
CA MET A 528 43.68 38.87 -43.09
C MET A 528 44.45 38.76 -44.43
N ARG A 529 44.74 37.55 -44.93
CA ARG A 529 45.60 37.34 -46.11
C ARG A 529 44.97 36.50 -47.23
N ARG A 530 43.80 36.91 -47.76
CA ARG A 530 43.38 36.75 -49.19
C ARG A 530 41.98 37.33 -49.48
N ARG A 531 41.93 38.54 -50.05
CA ARG A 531 40.86 38.97 -50.98
C ARG A 531 41.51 39.46 -52.27
N ARG A 532 41.49 38.65 -53.33
CA ARG A 532 41.77 39.05 -54.72
C ARG A 532 41.28 37.99 -55.71
N TYR A 533 40.41 38.43 -56.61
CA TYR A 533 39.92 37.74 -57.82
C TYR A 533 39.15 36.42 -57.64
N ALA A 534 38.44 36.06 -58.70
CA ALA A 534 37.37 35.08 -58.71
C ALA A 534 37.55 34.06 -59.84
N THR A 535 37.05 32.84 -59.62
CA THR A 535 36.50 31.92 -60.65
C THR A 535 35.82 30.74 -59.93
N LEU A 536 34.88 30.06 -60.59
CA LEU A 536 34.29 28.82 -60.09
C LEU A 536 35.30 27.65 -60.21
N PRO A 537 35.47 26.79 -59.18
CA PRO A 537 36.33 25.61 -59.28
C PRO A 537 35.73 24.49 -60.15
N THR A 538 36.59 23.69 -60.78
CA THR A 538 36.25 22.54 -61.62
C THR A 538 36.22 21.21 -60.85
N GLU A 539 35.87 20.11 -61.53
CA GLU A 539 35.56 18.79 -60.95
C GLU A 539 36.62 18.19 -60.02
N ASP A 540 37.90 18.56 -60.19
CA ASP A 540 39.03 18.14 -59.34
C ASP A 540 38.86 18.53 -57.84
N MET A 541 38.00 19.51 -57.53
CA MET A 541 37.63 19.86 -56.16
C MET A 541 36.56 18.92 -55.57
N LEU A 542 35.64 18.40 -56.39
CA LEU A 542 34.65 17.41 -55.96
C LEU A 542 35.31 16.06 -55.63
N GLU A 543 36.28 15.62 -56.43
CA GLU A 543 36.99 14.35 -56.18
C GLU A 543 37.74 14.36 -54.82
N LYS A 544 38.27 15.52 -54.42
CA LYS A 544 38.90 15.73 -53.11
C LYS A 544 37.90 15.67 -51.96
N ILE A 545 36.69 16.21 -52.13
CA ILE A 545 35.61 16.11 -51.13
C ILE A 545 35.16 14.65 -50.99
N THR A 546 34.98 13.92 -52.09
CA THR A 546 34.66 12.47 -52.08
C THR A 546 35.74 11.64 -51.36
N LYS A 547 37.03 11.92 -51.63
CA LYS A 547 38.16 11.28 -50.92
C LYS A 547 38.20 11.62 -49.43
N MET A 548 37.76 12.82 -49.03
CA MET A 548 37.66 13.21 -47.61
C MET A 548 36.50 12.47 -46.90
N MET A 549 35.32 12.40 -47.53
CA MET A 549 34.16 11.68 -46.97
C MET A 549 34.42 10.18 -46.83
N ASN A 550 35.10 9.57 -47.81
CA ASN A 550 35.49 8.15 -47.73
C ASN A 550 36.52 7.85 -46.64
N ARG A 551 37.27 8.85 -46.15
CA ARG A 551 38.12 8.71 -44.95
C ARG A 551 37.29 8.68 -43.67
N MET A 552 36.22 9.47 -43.58
CA MET A 552 35.32 9.48 -42.41
C MET A 552 34.49 8.20 -42.27
N THR A 553 34.03 7.60 -43.37
CA THR A 553 33.31 6.31 -43.33
C THR A 553 34.23 5.12 -42.99
N THR A 554 35.55 5.25 -43.16
CA THR A 554 36.52 4.20 -42.77
C THR A 554 36.69 4.14 -41.24
N LEU A 555 36.56 5.26 -40.52
CA LEU A 555 36.70 5.29 -39.05
C LEU A 555 35.47 4.77 -38.29
N ARG A 556 34.31 4.61 -38.95
CA ARG A 556 33.11 3.97 -38.36
C ARG A 556 33.09 2.44 -38.50
N LYS A 557 34.17 1.81 -38.97
CA LYS A 557 34.20 0.38 -39.32
C LYS A 557 35.14 -0.48 -38.46
N ILE A 558 35.50 0.01 -37.27
CA ILE A 558 36.43 -0.65 -36.33
C ILE A 558 35.75 -1.05 -35.00
N GLU A 559 34.57 -0.50 -34.67
CA GLU A 559 33.83 -0.84 -33.44
C GLU A 559 32.81 -2.00 -33.61
N GLU A 560 32.51 -2.45 -34.84
CA GLU A 560 31.62 -3.60 -35.11
C GLU A 560 32.38 -4.95 -35.27
N LEU A 561 33.31 -5.24 -34.36
CA LEU A 561 33.90 -6.58 -34.20
C LEU A 561 34.12 -6.89 -32.73
N HIS A 562 33.19 -7.65 -32.11
CA HIS A 562 33.43 -8.79 -31.19
C HIS A 562 32.12 -9.25 -30.50
N SER A 563 31.27 -10.01 -31.19
CA SER A 563 30.26 -10.89 -30.55
C SER A 563 29.62 -11.87 -31.56
N PRO A 564 29.71 -13.19 -31.31
CA PRO A 564 28.82 -14.18 -31.91
C PRO A 564 28.13 -15.08 -30.88
N ARG A 565 26.81 -15.31 -31.02
CA ARG A 565 26.03 -16.26 -30.21
C ARG A 565 25.58 -17.49 -31.03
N THR A 566 26.31 -18.61 -30.92
CA THR A 566 25.79 -20.02 -30.98
C THR A 566 25.09 -20.48 -32.30
N PRO A 567 24.55 -21.72 -32.45
CA PRO A 567 24.64 -22.98 -31.68
C PRO A 567 24.93 -24.28 -32.54
N VAL A 568 24.79 -25.47 -31.92
CA VAL A 568 24.39 -26.82 -32.49
C VAL A 568 25.46 -27.83 -33.02
N THR A 569 25.77 -28.87 -32.20
CA THR A 569 26.27 -30.25 -32.53
C THR A 569 27.63 -30.43 -33.28
N ALA A 570 28.39 -31.55 -33.21
CA ALA A 570 28.09 -32.94 -32.82
C ALA A 570 29.33 -33.77 -32.35
N ARG A 571 29.07 -34.87 -31.64
CA ARG A 571 29.75 -36.21 -31.64
C ARG A 571 31.30 -36.38 -31.58
N LEU A 572 31.70 -37.09 -30.51
CA LEU A 572 32.48 -38.36 -30.47
C LEU A 572 34.03 -38.41 -30.34
N MET A 573 34.44 -39.48 -29.63
CA MET A 573 35.78 -40.11 -29.50
C MET A 573 36.83 -39.35 -28.64
N LYS A 574 37.51 -39.98 -27.66
CA LYS A 574 38.44 -41.15 -27.64
C LYS A 574 39.80 -40.83 -28.30
N GLN A 575 40.97 -41.27 -27.80
CA GLN A 575 41.38 -41.91 -26.53
C GLN A 575 42.93 -42.01 -26.54
N SER A 576 43.63 -41.96 -25.37
CA SER A 576 45.04 -42.42 -25.21
C SER A 576 46.15 -41.61 -25.95
N LEU A 577 47.47 -41.71 -25.67
CA LEU A 577 48.30 -42.26 -24.56
C LEU A 577 49.74 -41.68 -24.63
N MET A 578 50.50 -41.71 -23.51
CA MET A 578 52.00 -41.66 -23.43
C MET A 578 52.70 -40.35 -23.89
N SER A 579 53.93 -39.98 -23.49
CA SER A 579 55.04 -40.54 -22.66
C SER A 579 56.06 -39.40 -22.36
N ALA A 580 56.98 -39.37 -21.38
CA ALA A 580 57.27 -40.19 -20.17
C ALA A 580 58.22 -39.37 -19.23
N ASP A 581 59.09 -40.04 -18.44
CA ASP A 581 60.23 -39.54 -17.61
C ASP A 581 59.93 -38.57 -16.43
N GLY A 582 60.58 -38.64 -15.26
CA GLY A 582 61.62 -39.56 -14.72
C GLY A 582 61.70 -39.54 -13.18
N LYS A 583 62.50 -40.44 -12.56
CA LYS A 583 62.67 -40.63 -11.08
C LYS A 583 63.95 -39.91 -10.58
N THR A 584 64.39 -39.80 -9.30
CA THR A 584 64.24 -40.50 -7.98
C THR A 584 64.41 -39.45 -6.84
N ALA A 585 63.77 -39.44 -5.67
CA ALA A 585 63.64 -40.41 -4.55
C ALA A 585 64.88 -40.54 -3.61
N ASP A 586 64.72 -40.15 -2.33
CA ASP A 586 65.39 -40.74 -1.14
C ASP A 586 64.54 -40.51 0.16
N THR A 587 65.04 -40.85 1.35
CA THR A 587 64.24 -41.48 2.44
C THR A 587 64.53 -40.99 3.89
N THR A 588 63.96 -41.71 4.89
CA THR A 588 64.08 -41.64 6.38
C THR A 588 63.04 -40.81 7.15
N THR A 589 62.62 -41.12 8.40
CA THR A 589 62.51 -42.40 9.16
C THR A 589 61.54 -42.17 10.35
N THR A 590 60.75 -43.17 10.76
CA THR A 590 59.83 -43.08 11.92
C THR A 590 60.52 -43.41 13.26
N SER A 591 60.13 -42.72 14.35
CA SER A 591 60.59 -43.05 15.70
C SER A 591 59.57 -42.69 16.78
N ARG A 592 59.22 -43.64 17.65
CA ARG A 592 58.47 -43.43 18.90
C ARG A 592 59.45 -43.12 20.04
N LYS A 593 59.07 -42.22 20.96
CA LYS A 593 59.56 -42.25 22.36
C LYS A 593 58.51 -41.73 23.33
N SER A 594 58.51 -42.26 24.55
CA SER A 594 57.54 -41.93 25.60
C SER A 594 58.15 -41.98 27.00
N THR A 595 57.96 -40.90 27.76
CA THR A 595 58.28 -40.74 29.20
C THR A 595 57.26 -39.70 29.72
N ARG A 596 56.40 -39.89 30.74
CA ARG A 596 56.56 -40.39 32.13
C ARG A 596 57.64 -39.61 32.90
N LYS A 597 57.46 -39.17 34.15
CA LYS A 597 56.34 -39.20 35.15
C LYS A 597 56.75 -38.18 36.26
N THR A 598 55.89 -37.40 36.93
CA THR A 598 55.21 -37.61 38.26
C THR A 598 54.83 -36.20 38.80
N GLY A 599 53.84 -35.98 39.67
CA GLY A 599 52.86 -36.91 40.25
C GLY A 599 51.87 -36.25 41.24
N THR A 600 50.91 -37.05 41.70
CA THR A 600 50.26 -37.10 43.04
C THR A 600 49.37 -35.94 43.55
N ALA A 601 48.16 -36.18 44.11
CA ALA A 601 47.34 -37.43 44.18
C ALA A 601 45.86 -37.18 44.66
N THR A 602 44.92 -38.03 44.17
CA THR A 602 43.64 -38.53 44.81
C THR A 602 42.53 -37.58 45.29
N THR A 603 41.22 -37.88 45.20
CA THR A 603 40.41 -39.11 44.84
C THR A 603 39.55 -38.90 43.56
N THR A 604 38.52 -39.64 43.08
CA THR A 604 37.59 -40.76 43.49
C THR A 604 36.43 -40.39 44.44
N ASP A 605 35.18 -40.88 44.39
CA ASP A 605 34.41 -41.91 43.60
C ASP A 605 33.12 -41.27 42.95
N MET A 606 32.36 -41.79 41.96
CA MET A 606 31.78 -43.12 41.59
C MET A 606 30.54 -43.57 42.42
N CYS A 607 29.48 -44.24 41.91
CA CYS A 607 28.99 -44.47 40.51
C CYS A 607 27.47 -44.08 40.40
N ASP A 608 26.42 -44.73 39.83
CA ASP A 608 26.09 -46.00 39.12
C ASP A 608 24.68 -45.80 38.42
N LEU A 609 23.96 -46.76 37.80
CA LEU A 609 24.09 -47.47 36.49
C LEU A 609 22.71 -48.14 36.11
N LYS A 610 22.19 -47.99 34.85
CA LYS A 610 21.13 -48.79 34.13
C LYS A 610 19.69 -49.01 34.73
N LYS A 611 18.63 -48.65 33.95
CA LYS A 611 17.69 -49.60 33.22
C LYS A 611 16.56 -48.90 32.41
N LYS A 612 15.84 -49.68 31.59
CA LYS A 612 14.69 -49.32 30.71
C LYS A 612 13.37 -49.95 31.22
N PHE A 613 12.19 -49.37 30.98
CA PHE A 613 11.12 -49.87 30.05
C PHE A 613 9.78 -49.08 30.12
N ASN A 614 8.86 -49.38 29.19
CA ASN A 614 7.66 -48.60 28.84
C ASN A 614 6.35 -48.95 29.60
N TRP A 615 5.38 -48.01 29.52
CA TRP A 615 3.94 -48.20 29.17
C TRP A 615 2.81 -48.34 30.24
N MET A 616 1.92 -47.33 30.21
CA MET A 616 0.43 -47.41 30.07
C MET A 616 -0.58 -47.65 31.23
N HIS A 617 -1.65 -46.85 31.13
CA HIS A 617 -3.10 -47.10 31.37
C HIS A 617 -3.75 -47.18 32.79
N ARG A 618 -4.62 -46.17 33.01
CA ARG A 618 -6.01 -46.21 33.56
C ARG A 618 -6.28 -46.57 35.04
N GLN A 619 -6.86 -45.58 35.77
CA GLN A 619 -8.12 -45.59 36.58
C GLN A 619 -8.49 -46.87 37.38
N PRO A 620 -8.92 -46.79 38.68
CA PRO A 620 -10.26 -46.23 39.03
C PRO A 620 -10.54 -45.73 40.49
N VAL A 621 -11.73 -45.10 40.72
CA VAL A 621 -12.70 -45.22 41.88
C VAL A 621 -12.29 -44.97 43.37
N VAL A 622 -13.15 -44.55 44.34
CA VAL A 622 -14.26 -43.52 44.45
C VAL A 622 -14.88 -43.48 45.88
N HIS A 623 -15.59 -42.38 46.24
CA HIS A 623 -16.60 -42.18 47.33
C HIS A 623 -16.24 -41.84 48.82
N ASN A 624 -17.23 -41.17 49.46
CA ASN A 624 -17.45 -40.80 50.88
C ASN A 624 -16.57 -39.69 51.54
N ALA A 625 -17.05 -38.87 52.51
CA ALA A 625 -18.42 -38.43 52.90
C ALA A 625 -18.41 -37.24 53.92
N SER A 626 -19.53 -36.49 53.97
CA SER A 626 -20.09 -35.69 55.12
C SER A 626 -19.32 -34.56 55.86
N HIS A 627 -19.78 -33.32 55.62
CA HIS A 627 -20.14 -32.18 56.52
C HIS A 627 -19.96 -32.24 58.06
N PRO A 628 -19.72 -31.08 58.72
CA PRO A 628 -20.73 -30.02 59.06
C PRO A 628 -20.36 -28.60 58.52
N SER A 629 -21.06 -27.46 58.74
CA SER A 629 -22.49 -27.12 59.00
C SER A 629 -22.75 -25.58 58.73
N ARG A 630 -23.84 -24.98 59.25
CA ARG A 630 -24.18 -23.52 59.25
C ARG A 630 -24.59 -23.04 60.67
N PRO A 631 -24.67 -21.72 60.90
CA PRO A 631 -25.95 -20.93 60.89
C PRO A 631 -25.89 -19.75 59.88
N SER A 632 -26.89 -18.89 59.61
CA SER A 632 -28.37 -18.82 59.83
C SER A 632 -28.99 -17.82 58.81
N SER A 633 -30.16 -17.21 59.08
CA SER A 633 -30.84 -16.12 58.33
C SER A 633 -31.71 -15.25 59.29
N PRO A 634 -32.39 -14.17 58.83
CA PRO A 634 -33.80 -14.27 58.39
C PRO A 634 -34.20 -13.31 57.21
N VAL A 635 -35.19 -13.65 56.35
CA VAL A 635 -36.58 -13.06 56.22
C VAL A 635 -36.58 -11.60 55.69
N GLU A 636 -37.37 -11.16 54.69
CA GLU A 636 -38.80 -11.39 54.40
C GLU A 636 -39.20 -11.34 52.90
N SER A 637 -40.47 -11.63 52.58
CA SER A 637 -41.07 -11.56 51.23
C SER A 637 -42.57 -11.21 51.33
N ASN A 638 -43.16 -10.53 50.33
CA ASN A 638 -44.61 -10.21 50.34
C ASN A 638 -45.29 -10.42 48.97
N GLN A 639 -46.63 -10.56 48.96
CA GLN A 639 -47.42 -11.07 47.83
C GLN A 639 -48.54 -10.12 47.37
N THR A 640 -48.83 -10.15 46.06
CA THR A 640 -50.18 -10.14 45.43
C THR A 640 -50.02 -10.85 44.07
N VAL A 641 -50.72 -11.92 43.68
CA VAL A 641 -52.15 -12.30 43.73
C VAL A 641 -53.03 -11.53 42.74
N HIS A 642 -53.34 -12.18 41.62
CA HIS A 642 -54.73 -12.29 41.15
C HIS A 642 -54.98 -13.59 40.37
N ASP A 643 -56.16 -14.16 40.60
CA ASP A 643 -56.78 -15.34 39.98
C ASP A 643 -57.13 -15.07 38.47
N SER A 644 -57.47 -16.03 37.58
CA SER A 644 -58.09 -17.35 37.80
C SER A 644 -58.15 -18.29 36.58
N SER A 645 -58.20 -19.60 36.87
CA SER A 645 -58.96 -20.66 36.16
C SER A 645 -58.61 -21.05 34.70
N ALA A 646 -58.99 -22.23 34.18
CA ALA A 646 -59.16 -23.59 34.76
C ALA A 646 -59.38 -24.64 33.62
N ARG A 647 -59.14 -25.93 33.94
CA ARG A 647 -59.45 -27.16 33.13
C ARG A 647 -58.60 -27.36 31.85
N ALA A 648 -58.08 -28.53 31.47
CA ALA A 648 -58.39 -29.97 31.70
C ALA A 648 -59.59 -30.52 30.88
N VAL A 649 -59.60 -31.75 30.32
CA VAL A 649 -58.61 -32.85 30.34
C VAL A 649 -58.85 -33.86 29.18
N GLY A 650 -57.82 -34.66 28.82
CA GLY A 650 -57.96 -36.04 28.28
C GLY A 650 -58.17 -36.22 26.76
N GLY A 651 -58.01 -37.45 26.24
CA GLY A 651 -58.44 -37.77 24.87
C GLY A 651 -58.15 -39.15 24.25
N GLN A 652 -56.90 -39.61 24.20
CA GLN A 652 -56.45 -40.87 23.53
C GLN A 652 -56.66 -40.98 21.97
N PRO A 653 -56.11 -42.02 21.29
CA PRO A 653 -55.95 -42.08 19.81
C PRO A 653 -56.73 -43.25 19.13
N PRO A 654 -56.37 -43.69 17.91
CA PRO A 654 -56.56 -43.09 16.59
C PRO A 654 -57.65 -43.86 15.78
N PRO A 655 -57.82 -43.59 14.47
CA PRO A 655 -57.73 -44.73 13.54
C PRO A 655 -57.04 -44.46 12.18
N THR A 656 -56.81 -45.54 11.44
CA THR A 656 -56.21 -45.61 10.09
C THR A 656 -57.15 -45.18 8.96
N GLY A 657 -56.60 -44.60 7.88
CA GLY A 657 -57.33 -44.35 6.62
C GLY A 657 -56.40 -44.29 5.40
N LEU A 658 -56.70 -45.08 4.36
CA LEU A 658 -55.91 -45.21 3.13
C LEU A 658 -56.10 -44.01 2.18
N HIS A 659 -55.09 -43.71 1.36
CA HIS A 659 -55.29 -43.62 -0.09
C HIS A 659 -54.00 -43.91 -0.87
N GLN A 660 -54.11 -44.57 -2.02
CA GLN A 660 -53.03 -44.76 -2.99
C GLN A 660 -53.13 -43.70 -4.09
N GLU A 661 -52.02 -43.04 -4.44
CA GLU A 661 -51.71 -42.61 -5.83
C GLU A 661 -50.29 -42.02 -5.93
N SER A 662 -49.43 -42.59 -6.79
CA SER A 662 -48.21 -41.93 -7.35
C SER A 662 -47.32 -42.87 -8.20
N ILE A 663 -47.88 -43.61 -9.16
CA ILE A 663 -47.10 -44.23 -10.25
C ILE A 663 -47.55 -43.62 -11.59
N ARG A 664 -47.01 -42.45 -11.97
CA ARG A 664 -47.00 -41.89 -13.36
C ARG A 664 -46.33 -40.50 -13.53
N THR A 665 -45.04 -40.37 -13.22
CA THR A 665 -44.23 -39.19 -13.66
C THR A 665 -42.90 -39.55 -14.34
N GLY A 666 -42.60 -40.83 -14.55
CA GLY A 666 -41.35 -41.28 -15.18
C GLY A 666 -41.30 -41.33 -16.71
N TRP A 667 -42.31 -40.81 -17.42
CA TRP A 667 -42.50 -41.03 -18.88
C TRP A 667 -42.58 -39.76 -19.75
N LEU A 668 -42.31 -38.58 -19.19
CA LEU A 668 -42.33 -37.29 -19.92
C LEU A 668 -40.94 -36.71 -20.23
N VAL A 669 -39.86 -37.33 -19.73
CA VAL A 669 -38.47 -36.85 -19.92
C VAL A 669 -37.77 -37.56 -21.09
N THR A 670 -38.12 -38.82 -21.38
CA THR A 670 -37.46 -39.65 -22.40
C THR A 670 -37.85 -39.28 -23.84
N SER A 671 -39.12 -38.91 -24.08
CA SER A 671 -39.64 -38.54 -25.40
C SER A 671 -38.94 -37.32 -26.01
N SER A 672 -38.59 -36.33 -25.17
CA SER A 672 -37.94 -35.08 -25.58
C SER A 672 -36.53 -35.30 -26.14
N CYS A 673 -35.76 -36.22 -25.55
CA CYS A 673 -34.41 -36.55 -26.03
C CYS A 673 -34.42 -37.23 -27.41
N TRP A 674 -35.41 -38.10 -27.68
CA TRP A 674 -35.55 -38.76 -28.98
C TRP A 674 -35.94 -37.78 -30.09
N ALA A 675 -36.82 -36.81 -29.81
CA ALA A 675 -37.17 -35.76 -30.75
C ALA A 675 -35.94 -34.92 -31.17
N ILE A 676 -35.11 -34.51 -30.20
CA ILE A 676 -33.89 -33.73 -30.45
C ILE A 676 -32.87 -34.55 -31.26
N LEU A 677 -32.62 -35.81 -30.90
CA LEU A 677 -31.71 -36.69 -31.65
C LEU A 677 -32.20 -36.93 -33.09
N THR A 678 -33.51 -37.08 -33.30
CA THR A 678 -34.10 -37.26 -34.63
C THR A 678 -33.94 -35.99 -35.48
N LEU A 679 -34.14 -34.81 -34.90
CA LEU A 679 -33.93 -33.52 -35.57
C LEU A 679 -32.46 -33.29 -35.94
N VAL A 680 -31.52 -33.63 -35.06
CA VAL A 680 -30.08 -33.54 -35.35
C VAL A 680 -29.66 -34.52 -36.44
N ALA A 681 -30.14 -35.77 -36.41
CA ALA A 681 -29.90 -36.75 -37.46
C ALA A 681 -30.48 -36.31 -38.82
N ALA A 682 -31.69 -35.76 -38.82
CA ALA A 682 -32.33 -35.21 -40.03
C ALA A 682 -31.56 -34.00 -40.59
N ALA A 683 -31.07 -33.10 -39.73
CA ALA A 683 -30.25 -31.95 -40.15
C ALA A 683 -28.92 -32.38 -40.78
N ILE A 684 -28.24 -33.38 -40.20
CA ILE A 684 -27.00 -33.95 -40.75
C ILE A 684 -27.28 -34.66 -42.09
N ALA A 685 -28.37 -35.41 -42.20
CA ALA A 685 -28.76 -36.08 -43.44
C ALA A 685 -29.18 -35.09 -44.56
N LEU A 686 -29.76 -33.94 -44.21
CA LEU A 686 -30.05 -32.84 -45.14
C LEU A 686 -28.77 -32.13 -45.61
N TRP A 687 -27.83 -31.89 -44.70
CA TRP A 687 -26.54 -31.26 -44.99
C TRP A 687 -25.69 -32.12 -45.93
N LEU A 688 -25.57 -33.42 -45.65
CA LEU A 688 -24.81 -34.37 -46.48
C LEU A 688 -25.44 -34.64 -47.87
N LYS A 689 -26.70 -34.29 -48.09
CA LYS A 689 -27.40 -34.50 -49.37
C LYS A 689 -27.43 -33.28 -50.31
N ARG A 690 -26.84 -32.14 -49.94
CA ARG A 690 -26.79 -30.92 -50.79
C ARG A 690 -25.43 -30.21 -50.70
N PRO A 691 -24.37 -30.72 -51.37
CA PRO A 691 -23.05 -30.09 -51.36
C PRO A 691 -23.05 -28.64 -51.87
N GLU A 692 -23.95 -28.31 -52.81
CA GLU A 692 -24.12 -26.96 -53.38
C GLU A 692 -24.55 -25.87 -52.37
N LEU A 693 -24.95 -26.23 -51.15
CA LEU A 693 -25.22 -25.24 -50.08
C LEU A 693 -23.96 -24.84 -49.30
N ALA A 694 -22.85 -25.58 -49.41
CA ALA A 694 -21.61 -25.26 -48.71
C ALA A 694 -21.02 -23.91 -49.17
N GLU A 695 -21.01 -23.63 -50.48
CA GLU A 695 -20.47 -22.37 -51.02
C GLU A 695 -21.34 -21.15 -50.69
N ARG A 696 -22.65 -21.34 -50.46
CA ARG A 696 -23.56 -20.23 -50.09
C ARG A 696 -23.54 -19.88 -48.61
N GLY A 697 -23.13 -20.79 -47.74
CA GLY A 697 -22.93 -20.51 -46.31
C GLY A 697 -21.77 -19.55 -46.03
N MET A 698 -20.75 -19.51 -46.88
CA MET A 698 -19.52 -18.75 -46.64
C MET A 698 -19.56 -17.29 -47.12
N CYS A 699 -20.73 -16.81 -47.58
CA CYS A 699 -20.88 -15.51 -48.27
C CYS A 699 -21.59 -14.41 -47.43
N PHE A 700 -21.74 -14.61 -46.11
CA PHE A 700 -22.35 -13.61 -45.21
C PHE A 700 -21.37 -12.81 -44.34
N VAL A 701 -20.08 -13.18 -44.33
CA VAL A 701 -19.02 -12.43 -43.61
C VAL A 701 -18.36 -11.37 -44.49
N THR A 702 -18.35 -11.57 -45.81
CA THR A 702 -17.65 -10.72 -46.80
C THR A 702 -18.51 -9.60 -47.41
N LYS A 703 -19.69 -9.30 -46.86
CA LYS A 703 -20.64 -8.32 -47.43
C LYS A 703 -20.90 -7.05 -46.60
N ARG A 704 -20.06 -6.77 -45.60
CA ARG A 704 -20.06 -5.50 -44.84
C ARG A 704 -18.73 -4.72 -44.87
N ILE A 705 -17.75 -5.18 -45.65
CA ILE A 705 -16.44 -4.52 -45.86
C ILE A 705 -16.22 -4.22 -47.36
N SER A 706 -17.26 -3.69 -48.02
CA SER A 706 -17.23 -3.36 -49.46
C SER A 706 -17.96 -2.06 -49.82
N LYS A 707 -18.15 -1.16 -48.84
CA LYS A 707 -18.75 0.17 -49.01
C LYS A 707 -18.05 1.22 -48.14
N MET A 708 -16.79 1.49 -48.45
CA MET A 708 -16.16 2.81 -48.32
C MET A 708 -14.90 2.81 -49.20
N LYS A 709 -14.98 3.51 -50.34
CA LYS A 709 -13.81 3.92 -51.12
C LYS A 709 -13.45 5.35 -50.72
N TRP A 710 -12.17 5.66 -50.64
CA TRP A 710 -11.67 6.96 -51.09
C TRP A 710 -10.24 6.78 -51.60
N GLU A 711 -9.94 7.32 -52.78
CA GLU A 711 -8.59 7.40 -53.36
C GLU A 711 -8.20 8.89 -53.49
N PRO A 712 -6.91 9.23 -53.49
CA PRO A 712 -6.46 10.62 -53.32
C PRO A 712 -6.44 11.41 -54.63
N GLU A 713 -6.89 12.66 -54.58
CA GLU A 713 -6.60 13.65 -55.62
C GLU A 713 -5.84 14.85 -55.07
N LEU A 714 -4.71 15.14 -55.70
CA LEU A 714 -3.89 16.34 -55.54
C LEU A 714 -4.03 17.18 -56.81
N GLN A 715 -4.49 18.42 -56.71
CA GLN A 715 -4.16 19.45 -57.70
C GLN A 715 -3.78 20.77 -57.05
N ARG A 716 -2.84 21.46 -57.70
CA ARG A 716 -2.24 22.72 -57.24
C ARG A 716 -3.04 23.92 -57.75
N LYS A 717 -2.97 25.04 -57.02
CA LYS A 717 -2.85 26.37 -57.65
C LYS A 717 -1.74 27.16 -56.95
N GLU A 718 -0.87 27.75 -57.75
CA GLU A 718 0.21 28.64 -57.33
C GLU A 718 -0.29 30.09 -57.41
N VAL A 719 0.08 30.94 -56.45
CA VAL A 719 0.17 32.39 -56.65
C VAL A 719 1.39 32.95 -55.89
N ALA A 720 2.24 33.65 -56.63
CA ALA A 720 3.27 34.63 -56.26
C ALA A 720 3.92 34.63 -54.85
N VAL A 721 5.27 34.60 -54.85
CA VAL A 721 6.09 35.26 -53.82
C VAL A 721 6.16 36.77 -54.12
N GLN A 722 5.97 37.59 -53.09
CA GLN A 722 6.48 38.97 -53.05
C GLN A 722 7.18 39.22 -51.70
N ALA A 723 8.15 40.13 -51.68
CA ALA A 723 9.06 40.32 -50.55
C ALA A 723 8.64 41.49 -49.63
N GLY A 724 8.88 41.31 -48.32
CA GLY A 724 8.70 42.32 -47.28
C GLY A 724 9.11 41.75 -45.92
N GLU A 725 9.80 42.57 -45.11
CA GLU A 725 10.25 42.25 -43.75
C GLU A 725 9.16 42.67 -42.71
N PRO A 726 9.32 42.46 -41.38
CA PRO A 726 10.35 41.71 -40.65
C PRO A 726 9.76 40.67 -39.65
N CYS A 727 10.63 40.21 -38.73
CA CYS A 727 10.37 39.36 -37.57
C CYS A 727 9.08 39.68 -36.76
N ASN A 728 8.42 38.64 -36.24
CA ASN A 728 7.50 38.72 -35.11
C ASN A 728 7.46 37.38 -34.35
N ASP A 729 7.17 37.43 -33.05
CA ASP A 729 7.45 36.34 -32.10
C ASP A 729 6.50 35.13 -32.20
N ARG A 730 7.00 33.96 -31.78
CA ARG A 730 6.14 32.86 -31.34
C ARG A 730 5.65 33.15 -29.92
N PRO A 731 4.37 32.94 -29.58
CA PRO A 731 3.89 33.08 -28.21
C PRO A 731 4.67 32.19 -27.24
N GLN A 732 5.23 32.82 -26.19
CA GLN A 732 6.02 32.16 -25.14
C GLN A 732 5.27 30.93 -24.58
N ASP A 733 3.96 31.09 -24.31
CA ASP A 733 3.06 30.06 -23.78
C ASP A 733 3.00 28.76 -24.58
N ILE A 734 3.31 28.80 -25.89
CA ILE A 734 3.32 27.62 -26.78
C ILE A 734 4.69 26.94 -26.72
N GLN A 735 5.76 27.73 -26.66
CA GLN A 735 7.13 27.25 -26.55
C GLN A 735 7.32 26.55 -25.19
N ASP A 736 6.90 27.21 -24.11
CA ASP A 736 6.92 26.67 -22.74
C ASP A 736 6.07 25.39 -22.60
N ALA A 737 4.92 25.31 -23.27
CA ALA A 737 4.09 24.10 -23.28
C ALA A 737 4.77 22.93 -24.02
N GLN A 738 5.44 23.19 -25.15
CA GLN A 738 6.16 22.16 -25.90
C GLN A 738 7.40 21.63 -25.14
N ASP A 739 8.08 22.50 -24.39
CA ASP A 739 9.21 22.10 -23.55
C ASP A 739 8.75 21.36 -22.28
N LEU A 740 7.65 21.80 -21.63
CA LEU A 740 6.99 21.07 -20.54
C LEU A 740 6.55 19.66 -20.96
N VAL A 741 5.89 19.52 -22.11
CA VAL A 741 5.52 18.21 -22.65
C VAL A 741 6.77 17.37 -22.89
N SER A 742 7.80 17.92 -23.52
CA SER A 742 9.01 17.14 -23.85
C SER A 742 9.76 16.67 -22.60
N ALA A 743 9.84 17.49 -21.55
CA ALA A 743 10.39 17.10 -20.26
C ALA A 743 9.54 16.00 -19.58
N PHE A 744 8.22 16.13 -19.58
CA PHE A 744 7.30 15.16 -18.98
C PHE A 744 7.34 13.78 -19.69
N ILE A 745 7.37 13.78 -21.03
CA ILE A 745 7.50 12.55 -21.84
C ILE A 745 8.83 11.85 -21.52
N ALA A 746 9.94 12.59 -21.45
CA ALA A 746 11.26 12.05 -21.11
C ALA A 746 11.33 11.54 -19.67
N GLN A 747 10.65 12.18 -18.71
CA GLN A 747 10.65 11.79 -17.30
C GLN A 747 9.96 10.44 -17.04
N TYR A 748 8.91 10.10 -17.81
CA TYR A 748 8.07 8.92 -17.55
C TYR A 748 8.14 7.83 -18.65
N GLY A 749 8.92 8.03 -19.71
CA GLY A 749 9.22 6.98 -20.70
C GLY A 749 8.01 6.42 -21.44
N VAL A 750 7.04 7.27 -21.78
CA VAL A 750 5.83 6.85 -22.51
C VAL A 750 6.11 6.60 -24.00
N ASP A 751 5.27 5.80 -24.64
CA ASP A 751 5.40 5.50 -26.08
C ASP A 751 4.92 6.64 -27.00
N ALA A 752 5.34 6.57 -28.26
CA ALA A 752 5.05 7.57 -29.29
C ALA A 752 3.54 7.76 -29.59
N SER A 753 2.67 6.81 -29.27
CA SER A 753 1.22 6.96 -29.42
C SER A 753 0.64 7.82 -28.30
N ALA A 754 1.07 7.58 -27.05
CA ALA A 754 0.70 8.41 -25.91
C ALA A 754 1.33 9.81 -25.96
N GLU A 755 2.58 9.93 -26.45
CA GLU A 755 3.21 11.21 -26.75
C GLU A 755 2.45 11.98 -27.83
N GLY A 756 2.15 11.35 -28.97
CA GLY A 756 1.39 11.98 -30.05
C GLY A 756 -0.01 12.42 -29.60
N ALA A 757 -0.68 11.64 -28.77
CA ALA A 757 -1.97 12.00 -28.18
C ALA A 757 -1.87 13.21 -27.25
N LEU A 758 -0.80 13.35 -26.45
CA LEU A 758 -0.58 14.52 -25.60
C LEU A 758 -0.24 15.77 -26.44
N ARG A 759 0.69 15.65 -27.40
CA ARG A 759 1.12 16.78 -28.26
C ARG A 759 0.00 17.32 -29.15
N ASN A 760 -1.01 16.51 -29.47
CA ASN A 760 -2.20 16.92 -30.22
C ASN A 760 -3.30 17.59 -29.37
N LEU A 761 -3.13 17.74 -28.05
CA LEU A 761 -4.03 18.55 -27.22
C LEU A 761 -3.71 20.05 -27.31
N PRO A 762 -4.69 20.94 -27.08
CA PRO A 762 -4.48 22.36 -26.78
C PRO A 762 -3.51 22.58 -25.60
N ALA A 763 -2.78 23.70 -25.56
CA ALA A 763 -1.69 23.94 -24.59
C ALA A 763 -2.15 24.05 -23.13
N ASP A 764 -3.36 24.55 -22.89
CA ASP A 764 -4.07 24.51 -21.60
C ASP A 764 -4.39 23.06 -21.19
N ALA A 765 -4.91 22.25 -22.11
CA ALA A 765 -5.21 20.84 -21.88
C ALA A 765 -3.95 19.99 -21.67
N GLN A 766 -2.84 20.29 -22.36
CA GLN A 766 -1.52 19.71 -22.10
C GLN A 766 -1.06 20.02 -20.67
N ARG A 767 -1.11 21.29 -20.26
CA ARG A 767 -0.76 21.72 -18.90
C ARG A 767 -1.67 21.06 -17.85
N GLN A 768 -2.96 20.85 -18.13
CA GLN A 768 -3.87 20.12 -17.23
C GLN A 768 -3.49 18.64 -17.08
N VAL A 769 -3.23 17.92 -18.19
CA VAL A 769 -2.84 16.49 -18.15
C VAL A 769 -1.51 16.25 -17.43
N ILE A 770 -0.56 17.18 -17.59
CA ILE A 770 0.73 17.20 -16.89
C ILE A 770 0.54 17.58 -15.40
N GLY A 771 -0.31 18.57 -15.12
CA GLY A 771 -0.61 19.09 -13.78
C GLY A 771 -1.29 18.08 -12.84
N GLU A 772 -1.84 16.98 -13.37
CA GLU A 772 -2.26 15.82 -12.57
C GLU A 772 -1.08 15.03 -11.94
N GLY A 773 0.17 15.47 -12.12
CA GLY A 773 1.35 14.95 -11.41
C GLY A 773 1.98 13.70 -12.04
N PRO A 774 2.80 12.93 -11.30
CA PRO A 774 3.61 11.85 -11.87
C PRO A 774 2.79 10.68 -12.44
N LEU A 775 3.28 10.03 -13.50
CA LEU A 775 2.64 8.86 -14.10
C LEU A 775 3.00 7.57 -13.34
N ARG A 776 2.46 7.41 -12.12
CA ARG A 776 2.74 6.24 -11.26
C ARG A 776 1.94 5.00 -11.71
N GLY A 777 2.61 3.95 -12.17
CA GLY A 777 2.02 2.64 -12.48
C GLY A 777 2.88 1.79 -13.44
N LEU A 778 2.52 0.51 -13.62
CA LEU A 778 3.26 -0.44 -14.50
C LEU A 778 3.22 -0.09 -16.00
N ASN A 779 2.39 0.87 -16.42
CA ASN A 779 2.33 1.35 -17.80
C ASN A 779 1.96 2.84 -17.81
N ALA A 780 2.99 3.70 -17.91
CA ALA A 780 2.83 5.15 -17.92
C ALA A 780 1.99 5.65 -19.12
N SER A 781 2.15 5.06 -20.31
CA SER A 781 1.36 5.39 -21.50
C SER A 781 -0.14 5.19 -21.30
N ALA A 782 -0.53 4.06 -20.71
CA ALA A 782 -1.94 3.73 -20.47
C ALA A 782 -2.58 4.70 -19.46
N LEU A 783 -1.82 5.12 -18.45
CA LEU A 783 -2.25 6.11 -17.47
C LEU A 783 -2.38 7.50 -18.09
N LEU A 784 -1.40 7.94 -18.88
CA LEU A 784 -1.42 9.19 -19.64
C LEU A 784 -2.63 9.24 -20.60
N MET A 785 -2.86 8.17 -21.37
CA MET A 785 -4.02 8.05 -22.25
C MET A 785 -5.36 8.08 -21.48
N SER A 786 -5.38 7.67 -20.21
CA SER A 786 -6.55 7.81 -19.35
C SER A 786 -6.81 9.27 -18.92
N ARG A 787 -5.75 10.04 -18.63
CA ARG A 787 -5.85 11.47 -18.34
C ARG A 787 -6.31 12.28 -19.56
N ILE A 788 -5.70 12.02 -20.71
CA ILE A 788 -6.04 12.66 -22.00
C ILE A 788 -7.54 12.50 -22.29
N ARG A 789 -8.08 11.27 -22.17
CA ARG A 789 -9.52 11.02 -22.34
C ARG A 789 -10.39 11.77 -21.32
N ARG A 790 -9.94 11.93 -20.07
CA ARG A 790 -10.69 12.66 -19.03
C ARG A 790 -10.76 14.16 -19.36
N VAL A 791 -9.62 14.77 -19.71
CA VAL A 791 -9.52 16.20 -20.06
C VAL A 791 -10.30 16.51 -21.35
N GLN A 792 -10.21 15.64 -22.37
CA GLN A 792 -11.04 15.73 -23.57
C GLN A 792 -12.53 15.62 -23.26
N GLY A 793 -12.93 14.76 -22.32
CA GLY A 793 -14.31 14.66 -21.83
C GLY A 793 -14.83 15.95 -21.21
N SER A 794 -14.03 16.63 -20.36
CA SER A 794 -14.40 17.93 -19.80
C SER A 794 -14.47 19.04 -20.86
N LEU A 795 -13.56 19.06 -21.84
CA LEU A 795 -13.59 20.04 -22.94
C LEU A 795 -14.86 19.88 -23.79
N ALA A 796 -15.24 18.65 -24.14
CA ALA A 796 -16.46 18.37 -24.89
C ALA A 796 -17.72 18.83 -24.13
N ALA A 797 -17.77 18.62 -22.80
CA ALA A 797 -18.88 19.09 -21.97
C ALA A 797 -19.02 20.62 -21.99
N VAL A 798 -17.92 21.37 -21.86
CA VAL A 798 -17.93 22.85 -21.91
C VAL A 798 -18.42 23.38 -23.26
N THR A 799 -18.10 22.72 -24.38
CA THR A 799 -18.59 23.12 -25.71
C THR A 799 -20.09 22.88 -25.96
N SER A 800 -20.81 22.26 -25.03
CA SER A 800 -22.19 21.80 -25.23
C SER A 800 -23.30 22.74 -24.70
N HIS A 801 -22.97 23.95 -24.24
CA HIS A 801 -23.94 24.93 -23.75
C HIS A 801 -23.82 26.29 -24.45
N PRO A 802 -24.85 26.73 -25.22
CA PRO A 802 -24.85 28.06 -25.84
C PRO A 802 -25.17 29.15 -24.79
N MET A 803 -24.28 30.13 -24.67
CA MET A 803 -24.44 31.29 -23.77
C MET A 803 -25.52 32.25 -24.29
N GLY A 804 -26.57 32.46 -23.50
CA GLY A 804 -27.51 33.57 -23.67
C GLY A 804 -26.95 34.88 -23.10
N PRO A 805 -27.27 36.06 -23.68
CA PRO A 805 -26.60 37.31 -23.32
C PRO A 805 -27.13 37.96 -22.03
N GLY A 806 -26.24 38.14 -21.06
CA GLY A 806 -26.06 39.32 -20.21
C GLY A 806 -27.28 39.97 -19.54
N GLY A 807 -27.39 39.79 -18.21
CA GLY A 807 -28.20 40.64 -17.33
C GLY A 807 -27.50 40.86 -15.99
N MET A 808 -26.88 42.03 -15.80
CA MET A 808 -26.34 42.43 -14.49
C MET A 808 -27.46 42.94 -13.57
N ASN A 809 -27.39 42.59 -12.28
CA ASN A 809 -28.10 43.29 -11.21
C ASN A 809 -27.15 43.48 -10.00
N PRO A 810 -27.06 44.68 -9.40
CA PRO A 810 -26.21 44.95 -8.25
C PRO A 810 -26.79 44.39 -6.93
N PRO A 811 -25.96 44.20 -5.88
CA PRO A 811 -26.41 43.64 -4.61
C PRO A 811 -27.25 44.63 -3.78
N MET A 812 -28.23 44.10 -3.04
CA MET A 812 -28.98 44.82 -2.01
C MET A 812 -28.51 44.39 -0.60
N PRO A 813 -28.53 45.30 0.40
CA PRO A 813 -27.88 45.08 1.69
C PRO A 813 -28.69 44.22 2.67
N ALA A 814 -28.00 43.70 3.68
CA ALA A 814 -28.56 42.87 4.73
C ALA A 814 -29.64 43.58 5.58
N LYS A 815 -30.57 42.80 6.13
CA LYS A 815 -31.46 43.22 7.22
C LYS A 815 -31.48 42.18 8.34
N SER A 816 -31.31 42.67 9.56
CA SER A 816 -31.59 41.96 10.81
C SER A 816 -33.10 41.71 10.97
N GLY A 817 -33.48 40.54 11.49
CA GLY A 817 -34.85 40.23 11.89
C GLY A 817 -34.87 39.14 12.95
N VAL A 818 -35.55 39.39 14.08
CA VAL A 818 -35.70 38.45 15.20
C VAL A 818 -37.16 37.99 15.25
N GLY A 819 -37.40 36.70 15.46
CA GLY A 819 -38.75 36.16 15.66
C GLY A 819 -38.79 34.63 15.50
N PRO A 820 -39.41 33.86 16.42
CA PRO A 820 -39.30 32.40 16.43
C PRO A 820 -40.58 31.65 15.98
N LEU A 821 -40.38 30.42 15.50
CA LEU A 821 -41.15 29.23 15.88
C LEU A 821 -40.32 27.96 15.57
#